data_AF-A0A354EGM5-F1
#
_entry.id   AF-A0A354EGM5-F1
#
_cell.length_a   1.000
_cell.length_b   1.000
_cell.length_c   1.000
_cell.angle_alpha   90.00
_cell.angle_beta   90.00
_cell.angle_gamma   90.00
#
_symmetry.space_group_name_H-M   'P 1'
#
loop_
_entity.id
_entity.type
_entity.pdbx_description
1 polymer ?
#
loop_
_entity_poly.entity_id
_entity_poly.type
_entity_poly.pdbx_seq_one_letter_code
_entity_poly.pdbx_strand_id
1 'polypeptide(L)'
;MATERFNHAMSRQNILFFLFSALVTGGVFYYLLSTVSLAEVIDVLRGIKARWIILFLLLSFSTSLFRAWRSQMVLNASGYRPDSLVLFLIILVRNLFSDLLPARLGTLIYIYLVQTRLGISFGAAASSFAYDFVFDMVSLSLLIILAVMVQASALISMPVVISGGLALAVVSMGVLLVLPSILRLLARMCLSLPFLSSKLRQKLHDALQDTGRNMMLTREQGIFWRIFALSLGVRFGKYLSLYVLLLALVLPLGFTVQAFPLPKVFLGLCSAELAASLPISGIAGFGAYEGTWALVFQLLGYSERIAVLTSISHHLLTQVYGYSLGAIALLVLLLPVFKRETKLESAGSLIAGRLFWLKLAGAFAFILTVMFFLFPWQGNGRAATAVETGSSLPAAQIRQEQGKNVQGKILYQRQDGIYMLNLQDKVPKRLVPYGTYPRWSPDGSQFVFVHGRAIMLADWQGRAIRKIAEAEKGRAVCFGPVGKSVLFSDGTRLKRVDLGTGRISVILENNEFREIDLSADGMRLAATVRTLVGTKVLVFDLGGGMEERTVAKGCSASLSPDGRLITVNGEGHELLHLYDWQNLRPVGFVSAPPGLKFDNQYWSNHPDWLVSTSEGTSRDIFLHHVPSDSSFKVTSSGDCDRADLFVADFSP
;
A
#
# COMPACT_ATOMS: atom_id res chain seq x y z
N MET A 1 -12.75 54.14 -26.17
CA MET A 1 -13.58 53.97 -24.95
C MET A 1 -13.95 52.52 -24.63
N ALA A 2 -14.44 51.69 -25.56
CA ALA A 2 -14.78 50.28 -25.25
C ALA A 2 -13.54 49.41 -24.93
N THR A 3 -12.43 49.61 -25.65
CA THR A 3 -11.15 48.90 -25.44
C THR A 3 -10.46 49.27 -24.12
N GLU A 4 -10.54 50.53 -23.68
CA GLU A 4 -9.99 50.95 -22.38
C GLU A 4 -10.81 50.42 -21.20
N ARG A 5 -12.15 50.45 -21.28
CA ARG A 5 -13.02 49.84 -20.26
C ARG A 5 -12.83 48.32 -20.18
N PHE A 6 -12.59 47.66 -21.31
CA PHE A 6 -12.30 46.22 -21.36
C PHE A 6 -10.94 45.90 -20.72
N ASN A 7 -9.89 46.67 -21.02
CA ASN A 7 -8.57 46.50 -20.41
C ASN A 7 -8.57 46.77 -18.90
N HIS A 8 -9.35 47.77 -18.43
CA HIS A 8 -9.45 48.09 -17.01
C HIS A 8 -10.26 47.05 -16.21
N ALA A 9 -11.32 46.48 -16.81
CA ALA A 9 -12.10 45.41 -16.19
C ALA A 9 -11.30 44.10 -16.10
N MET A 10 -10.52 43.79 -17.14
CA MET A 10 -9.63 42.62 -17.17
C MET A 10 -8.49 42.76 -16.15
N SER A 11 -7.92 43.97 -15.98
CA SER A 11 -6.89 44.19 -14.96
C SER A 11 -7.46 44.05 -13.54
N ARG A 12 -8.68 44.55 -13.27
CA ARG A 12 -9.33 44.40 -11.97
C ARG A 12 -9.65 42.94 -11.64
N GLN A 13 -10.13 42.16 -12.61
CA GLN A 13 -10.35 40.72 -12.42
C GLN A 13 -9.05 39.95 -12.17
N ASN A 14 -7.99 40.28 -12.90
CA ASN A 14 -6.67 39.67 -12.70
C ASN A 14 -6.08 40.04 -11.32
N ILE A 15 -6.27 41.28 -10.87
CA ILE A 15 -5.85 41.72 -9.52
C ILE A 15 -6.67 41.00 -8.45
N LEU A 16 -7.99 40.91 -8.59
CA LEU A 16 -8.85 40.18 -7.65
C LEU A 16 -8.49 38.69 -7.59
N PHE A 17 -8.21 38.08 -8.75
CA PHE A 17 -7.78 36.70 -8.84
C PHE A 17 -6.41 36.49 -8.17
N PHE A 18 -5.46 37.37 -8.42
CA PHE A 18 -4.14 37.34 -7.79
C PHE A 18 -4.25 37.49 -6.26
N LEU A 19 -5.04 38.47 -5.78
CA LEU A 19 -5.28 38.68 -4.36
C LEU A 19 -5.96 37.47 -3.72
N PHE A 20 -6.94 36.87 -4.40
CA PHE A 20 -7.59 35.66 -3.94
C PHE A 20 -6.61 34.48 -3.86
N SER A 21 -5.82 34.24 -4.91
CA SER A 21 -4.81 33.17 -4.93
C SER A 21 -3.75 33.38 -3.85
N ALA A 22 -3.30 34.63 -3.63
CA ALA A 22 -2.37 34.98 -2.58
C ALA A 22 -2.96 34.77 -1.17
N LEU A 23 -4.23 35.16 -0.96
CA LEU A 23 -4.95 34.93 0.30
C LEU A 23 -5.13 33.43 0.58
N VAL A 24 -5.56 32.65 -0.40
CA VAL A 24 -5.72 31.20 -0.28
C VAL A 24 -4.38 30.54 0.01
N THR A 25 -3.34 30.90 -0.73
CA THR A 25 -1.99 30.37 -0.52
C THR A 25 -1.48 30.73 0.89
N GLY A 26 -1.59 32.00 1.29
CA GLY A 26 -1.18 32.48 2.61
C GLY A 26 -1.95 31.80 3.75
N GLY A 27 -3.27 31.61 3.60
CA GLY A 27 -4.11 30.89 4.56
C GLY A 27 -3.72 29.42 4.69
N VAL A 28 -3.45 28.74 3.57
CA VAL A 28 -2.95 27.35 3.59
C VAL A 28 -1.58 27.27 4.27
N PHE A 29 -0.63 28.14 3.92
CA PHE A 29 0.69 28.14 4.57
C PHE A 29 0.60 28.45 6.07
N TYR A 30 -0.26 29.39 6.47
CA TYR A 30 -0.51 29.68 7.88
C TYR A 30 -1.00 28.43 8.61
N TYR A 31 -2.00 27.73 8.05
CA TYR A 31 -2.48 26.46 8.58
C TYR A 31 -1.36 25.42 8.69
N LEU A 32 -0.65 25.15 7.59
CA LEU A 32 0.39 24.11 7.55
C LEU A 32 1.54 24.38 8.54
N LEU A 33 2.01 25.63 8.63
CA LEU A 33 3.08 26.05 9.53
C LEU A 33 2.62 26.19 10.99
N SER A 34 1.32 26.30 11.23
CA SER A 34 0.75 26.25 12.59
C SER A 34 0.66 24.81 13.13
N THR A 35 0.54 23.81 12.26
CA THR A 35 0.44 22.40 12.64
C THR A 35 1.83 21.74 12.81
N VAL A 36 2.82 22.12 12.01
CA VAL A 36 4.14 21.45 11.94
C VAL A 36 5.27 22.47 11.84
N SER A 37 6.35 22.25 12.59
CA SER A 37 7.54 23.10 12.54
C SER A 37 8.49 22.73 11.38
N LEU A 38 9.29 23.70 10.91
CA LEU A 38 10.32 23.45 9.89
C LEU A 38 11.38 22.45 10.38
N ALA A 39 11.67 22.42 11.69
CA ALA A 39 12.59 21.46 12.29
C ALA A 39 12.10 20.02 12.09
N GLU A 40 10.82 19.76 12.34
CA GLU A 40 10.21 18.44 12.10
C GLU A 40 10.31 18.01 10.63
N VAL A 41 10.05 18.93 9.70
CA VAL A 41 10.20 18.65 8.26
C VAL A 41 11.64 18.23 7.94
N ILE A 42 12.63 18.94 8.47
CA ILE A 42 14.06 18.62 8.28
C ILE A 42 14.41 17.27 8.91
N ASP A 43 13.91 16.98 10.11
CA ASP A 43 14.19 15.73 10.82
C ASP A 43 13.63 14.51 10.08
N VAL A 44 12.41 14.61 9.53
CA VAL A 44 11.84 13.55 8.68
C VAL A 44 12.68 13.34 7.43
N LEU A 45 13.12 14.40 6.77
CA LEU A 45 13.97 14.30 5.58
C LEU A 45 15.33 13.66 5.88
N ARG A 46 15.91 13.95 7.05
CA ARG A 46 17.16 13.31 7.52
C ARG A 46 16.97 11.83 7.87
N GLY A 47 15.78 11.43 8.30
CA GLY A 47 15.44 10.05 8.63
C GLY A 47 15.34 9.11 7.41
N ILE A 48 15.31 9.65 6.18
CA ILE A 48 15.10 8.83 4.99
C ILE A 48 16.29 7.91 4.71
N LYS A 49 16.04 6.60 4.62
CA LYS A 49 17.07 5.63 4.22
C LYS A 49 17.37 5.72 2.72
N ALA A 50 18.65 5.69 2.36
CA ALA A 50 19.13 5.84 0.97
C ALA A 50 18.43 4.91 -0.04
N ARG A 51 18.15 3.64 0.32
CA ARG A 51 17.47 2.68 -0.56
C ARG A 51 16.10 3.18 -1.07
N TRP A 52 15.36 3.92 -0.25
CA TRP A 52 14.06 4.46 -0.64
C TRP A 52 14.20 5.65 -1.59
N ILE A 53 15.21 6.50 -1.37
CA ILE A 53 15.56 7.58 -2.31
C ILE A 53 16.00 7.00 -3.65
N ILE A 54 16.88 5.99 -3.66
CA ILE A 54 17.34 5.35 -4.91
C ILE A 54 16.14 4.76 -5.67
N LEU A 55 15.22 4.08 -4.98
CA LEU A 55 14.02 3.55 -5.61
C LEU A 55 13.11 4.66 -6.17
N PHE A 56 12.90 5.75 -5.41
CA PHE A 56 12.16 6.92 -5.89
C PHE A 56 12.81 7.50 -7.16
N LEU A 57 14.12 7.70 -7.15
CA LEU A 57 14.88 8.25 -8.28
C LEU A 57 14.80 7.33 -9.50
N LEU A 58 14.97 6.02 -9.32
CA LEU A 58 14.86 5.03 -10.40
C LEU A 58 13.49 5.08 -11.07
N LEU A 59 12.42 5.02 -10.27
CA LEU A 59 11.05 5.04 -10.78
C LEU A 59 10.76 6.38 -11.46
N SER A 60 11.09 7.50 -10.81
CA SER A 60 10.87 8.84 -11.34
C SER A 60 11.64 9.07 -12.66
N PHE A 61 12.90 8.66 -12.73
CA PHE A 61 13.69 8.75 -13.97
C PHE A 61 13.13 7.87 -15.09
N SER A 62 12.68 6.66 -14.75
CA SER A 62 12.03 5.74 -15.69
C SER A 62 10.76 6.33 -16.30
N THR A 63 9.98 7.12 -15.55
CA THR A 63 8.81 7.82 -16.12
C THR A 63 9.20 8.81 -17.22
N SER A 64 10.33 9.51 -17.06
CA SER A 64 10.84 10.44 -18.06
C SER A 64 11.34 9.71 -19.31
N LEU A 65 11.94 8.53 -19.16
CA LEU A 65 12.33 7.66 -20.27
C LEU A 65 11.12 7.15 -21.06
N PHE A 66 10.07 6.67 -20.38
CA PHE A 66 8.84 6.24 -21.07
C PHE A 66 8.14 7.39 -21.79
N ARG A 67 8.15 8.60 -21.20
CA ARG A 67 7.63 9.81 -21.86
C ARG A 67 8.44 10.16 -23.11
N ALA A 68 9.77 10.17 -23.03
CA ALA A 68 10.64 10.45 -24.17
C ALA A 68 10.48 9.39 -25.29
N TRP A 69 10.40 8.11 -24.92
CA TRP A 69 10.16 7.02 -25.88
C TRP A 69 8.80 7.18 -26.58
N ARG A 70 7.76 7.52 -25.83
CA ARG A 70 6.42 7.78 -26.39
C ARG A 70 6.44 8.95 -27.36
N SER A 71 7.00 10.09 -26.96
CA SER A 71 7.11 11.27 -27.84
C SER A 71 7.93 10.97 -29.10
N GLN A 72 9.00 10.17 -28.99
CA GLN A 72 9.78 9.71 -30.13
C GLN A 72 8.92 8.89 -31.10
N MET A 73 8.07 7.99 -30.59
CA MET A 73 7.17 7.19 -31.44
C MET A 73 6.17 8.05 -32.21
N VAL A 74 5.58 9.06 -31.58
CA VAL A 74 4.61 9.95 -32.25
C VAL A 74 5.29 10.83 -33.29
N LEU A 75 6.48 11.35 -32.99
CA LEU A 75 7.27 12.13 -33.94
C LEU A 75 7.76 11.28 -35.13
N ASN A 76 8.14 10.02 -34.88
CA ASN A 76 8.45 9.05 -35.92
C ASN A 76 7.25 8.77 -36.85
N ALA A 77 6.05 8.66 -36.28
CA ALA A 77 4.83 8.49 -37.07
C ALA A 77 4.51 9.74 -37.93
N SER A 78 5.05 10.90 -37.57
CA SER A 78 4.97 12.15 -38.32
C SER A 78 6.11 12.32 -39.34
N GLY A 79 6.98 11.32 -39.53
CA GLY A 79 8.08 11.34 -40.51
C GLY A 79 9.41 11.91 -40.01
N TYR A 80 9.55 12.21 -38.72
CA TYR A 80 10.78 12.74 -38.12
C TYR A 80 11.53 11.67 -37.32
N ARG A 81 12.86 11.70 -37.28
CA ARG A 81 13.67 10.83 -36.40
C ARG A 81 14.47 11.66 -35.39
N PRO A 82 13.83 12.17 -34.33
CA PRO A 82 14.50 13.03 -33.36
C PRO A 82 15.62 12.29 -32.64
N ASP A 83 16.69 13.02 -32.34
CA ASP A 83 17.75 12.55 -31.46
C ASP A 83 17.19 12.22 -30.07
N SER A 84 17.37 10.97 -29.63
CA SER A 84 16.78 10.47 -28.38
C SER A 84 17.30 11.21 -27.15
N LEU A 85 18.57 11.61 -27.14
CA LEU A 85 19.18 12.28 -26.00
C LEU A 85 18.68 13.72 -25.90
N VAL A 86 18.66 14.46 -27.01
CA VAL A 86 18.12 15.82 -27.06
C VAL A 86 16.63 15.81 -26.69
N LEU A 87 15.84 14.87 -27.21
CA LEU A 87 14.43 14.74 -26.86
C LEU A 87 14.24 14.41 -25.37
N PHE A 88 15.07 13.54 -24.80
CA PHE A 88 15.03 13.24 -23.37
C PHE A 88 15.34 14.48 -22.50
N LEU A 89 16.37 15.26 -22.86
CA LEU A 89 16.67 16.53 -22.19
C LEU A 89 15.50 17.51 -22.27
N ILE A 90 14.84 17.62 -23.44
CA ILE A 90 13.63 18.44 -23.61
C ILE A 90 12.51 17.98 -22.66
N ILE A 91 12.33 16.67 -22.47
CA ILE A 91 11.34 16.14 -21.52
C ILE A 91 11.67 16.50 -20.07
N LEU A 92 12.95 16.48 -19.67
CA LEU A 92 13.36 16.92 -18.34
C LEU A 92 13.09 18.41 -18.11
N VAL A 93 13.40 19.25 -19.10
CA VAL A 93 13.09 20.69 -19.05
C VAL A 93 11.57 20.92 -18.99
N ARG A 94 10.79 20.18 -19.80
CA ARG A 94 9.32 20.22 -19.76
C ARG A 94 8.78 19.91 -18.36
N ASN A 95 9.36 18.94 -17.65
CA ASN A 95 8.91 18.59 -16.30
C ASN A 95 9.13 19.74 -15.31
N LEU A 96 10.29 20.40 -15.34
CA LEU A 96 10.56 21.60 -14.53
C LEU A 96 9.51 22.70 -14.75
N PHE A 97 9.24 23.05 -16.01
CA PHE A 97 8.27 24.11 -16.30
C PHE A 97 6.82 23.70 -15.99
N SER A 98 6.50 22.40 -16.10
CA SER A 98 5.20 21.86 -15.71
C SER A 98 4.88 22.16 -14.25
N ASP A 99 5.88 22.09 -13.39
CA ASP A 99 5.71 22.26 -11.96
C ASP A 99 5.86 23.72 -11.54
N LEU A 100 6.52 24.57 -12.34
CA LEU A 100 6.74 25.99 -12.05
C LEU A 100 5.50 26.88 -12.30
N LEU A 101 4.79 26.63 -13.40
CA LEU A 101 3.69 27.50 -13.88
C LEU A 101 2.31 26.92 -13.55
N PRO A 102 1.31 27.78 -13.22
CA PRO A 102 -0.04 27.34 -12.89
C PRO A 102 -0.72 26.62 -14.06
N ALA A 103 -1.72 25.79 -13.74
CA ALA A 103 -2.48 24.99 -14.70
C ALA A 103 -1.61 24.15 -15.66
N ARG A 104 -0.38 23.82 -15.25
CA ARG A 104 0.63 23.10 -16.07
C ARG A 104 0.91 23.77 -17.42
N LEU A 105 0.70 25.09 -17.54
CA LEU A 105 0.95 25.85 -18.76
C LEU A 105 2.40 25.72 -19.23
N GLY A 106 3.35 25.53 -18.31
CA GLY A 106 4.75 25.34 -18.64
C GLY A 106 5.06 24.07 -19.43
N THR A 107 4.14 23.10 -19.50
CA THR A 107 4.30 21.94 -20.38
C THR A 107 4.38 22.30 -21.87
N LEU A 108 3.88 23.48 -22.26
CA LEU A 108 3.96 24.00 -23.64
C LEU A 108 5.40 24.30 -24.09
N ILE A 109 6.35 24.44 -23.16
CA ILE A 109 7.77 24.62 -23.50
C ILE A 109 8.30 23.48 -24.37
N TYR A 110 7.69 22.28 -24.25
CA TYR A 110 7.97 21.14 -25.11
C TYR A 110 7.87 21.48 -26.60
N ILE A 111 6.78 22.13 -27.01
CA ILE A 111 6.51 22.46 -28.41
C ILE A 111 7.56 23.44 -28.93
N TYR A 112 7.96 24.41 -28.09
CA TYR A 112 8.99 25.39 -28.43
C TYR A 112 10.38 24.74 -28.56
N LEU A 113 10.78 23.89 -27.62
CA LEU A 113 12.10 23.26 -27.63
C LEU A 113 12.23 22.22 -28.75
N VAL A 114 11.17 21.46 -29.05
CA VAL A 114 11.16 20.53 -30.18
C VAL A 114 11.36 21.29 -31.50
N GLN A 115 10.72 22.45 -31.69
CA GLN A 115 10.95 23.27 -32.88
C GLN A 115 12.37 23.84 -32.94
N THR A 116 12.83 24.44 -31.85
CA THR A 116 14.09 25.22 -31.85
C THR A 116 15.35 24.36 -31.75
N ARG A 117 15.27 23.20 -31.09
CA ARG A 117 16.43 22.32 -30.86
C ARG A 117 16.48 21.11 -31.79
N LEU A 118 15.32 20.61 -32.22
CA LEU A 118 15.21 19.47 -33.12
C LEU A 118 14.80 19.85 -34.56
N GLY A 119 14.39 21.09 -34.83
CA GLY A 119 13.98 21.52 -36.18
C GLY A 119 12.67 20.89 -36.67
N ILE A 120 11.86 20.35 -35.76
CA ILE A 120 10.60 19.67 -36.09
C ILE A 120 9.48 20.71 -36.23
N SER A 121 8.55 20.49 -37.18
CA SER A 121 7.43 21.42 -37.41
C SER A 121 6.51 21.57 -36.20
N PHE A 122 5.85 22.73 -36.12
CA PHE A 122 4.84 22.99 -35.08
C PHE A 122 3.75 21.91 -35.07
N GLY A 123 3.21 21.51 -36.23
CA GLY A 123 2.10 20.55 -36.29
C GLY A 123 2.45 19.17 -35.76
N ALA A 124 3.66 18.67 -36.05
CA ALA A 124 4.14 17.41 -35.49
C ALA A 124 4.37 17.49 -33.97
N ALA A 125 4.97 18.60 -33.50
CA ALA A 125 5.18 18.83 -32.07
C ALA A 125 3.86 18.98 -31.30
N ALA A 126 2.89 19.72 -31.84
CA ALA A 126 1.56 19.92 -31.26
C ALA A 126 0.73 18.62 -31.27
N SER A 127 0.80 17.83 -32.36
CA SER A 127 0.18 16.51 -32.44
C SER A 127 0.75 15.57 -31.36
N SER A 128 2.08 15.52 -31.22
CA SER A 128 2.77 14.76 -30.16
C SER A 128 2.30 15.16 -28.77
N PHE A 129 2.21 16.46 -28.50
CA PHE A 129 1.68 16.99 -27.23
C PHE A 129 0.22 16.59 -26.98
N ALA A 130 -0.65 16.64 -27.99
CA ALA A 130 -2.06 16.30 -27.86
C ALA A 130 -2.26 14.81 -27.52
N TYR A 131 -1.55 13.92 -28.22
CA TYR A 131 -1.52 12.49 -27.89
C TYR A 131 -0.99 12.27 -26.47
N ASP A 132 0.07 13.00 -26.12
CA ASP A 132 0.67 12.92 -24.80
C ASP A 132 -0.31 13.25 -23.68
N PHE A 133 -1.15 14.27 -23.87
CA PHE A 133 -2.15 14.71 -22.89
C PHE A 133 -3.34 13.74 -22.79
N VAL A 134 -3.89 13.28 -23.92
CA VAL A 134 -5.08 12.42 -23.92
C VAL A 134 -4.77 11.05 -23.34
N PHE A 135 -3.72 10.38 -23.82
CA PHE A 135 -3.42 9.02 -23.34
C PHE A 135 -3.03 9.01 -21.86
N ASP A 136 -2.51 10.13 -21.36
CA ASP A 136 -2.26 10.37 -19.95
C ASP A 136 -3.54 10.47 -19.12
N MET A 137 -4.61 11.10 -19.63
CA MET A 137 -5.93 11.14 -18.99
C MET A 137 -6.60 9.77 -19.00
N VAL A 138 -6.54 9.05 -20.14
CA VAL A 138 -7.08 7.69 -20.25
C VAL A 138 -6.36 6.74 -19.27
N SER A 139 -5.03 6.81 -19.21
CA SER A 139 -4.26 5.98 -18.28
C SER A 139 -4.57 6.32 -16.82
N LEU A 140 -4.72 7.60 -16.49
CA LEU A 140 -5.12 8.02 -15.14
C LEU A 140 -6.51 7.50 -14.77
N SER A 141 -7.48 7.60 -15.69
CA SER A 141 -8.85 7.12 -15.47
C SER A 141 -8.90 5.62 -15.18
N LEU A 142 -8.10 4.81 -15.88
CA LEU A 142 -7.98 3.38 -15.62
C LEU A 142 -7.42 3.11 -14.23
N LEU A 143 -6.36 3.81 -13.82
CA LEU A 143 -5.78 3.63 -12.48
C LEU A 143 -6.76 4.03 -11.35
N ILE A 144 -7.58 5.06 -11.56
CA ILE A 144 -8.64 5.46 -10.60
C ILE A 144 -9.70 4.36 -10.48
N ILE A 145 -10.18 3.82 -11.61
CA ILE A 145 -11.15 2.71 -11.59
C ILE A 145 -10.59 1.52 -10.82
N LEU A 146 -9.36 1.11 -11.12
CA LEU A 146 -8.70 -0.02 -10.45
C LEU A 146 -8.52 0.23 -8.95
N ALA A 147 -8.12 1.43 -8.54
CA ALA A 147 -7.93 1.76 -7.13
C ALA A 147 -9.24 1.67 -6.34
N VAL A 148 -10.36 2.15 -6.89
CA VAL A 148 -11.67 2.10 -6.22
C VAL A 148 -12.27 0.70 -6.21
N MET A 149 -12.05 -0.10 -7.26
CA MET A 149 -12.49 -1.50 -7.28
C MET A 149 -11.83 -2.33 -6.16
N VAL A 150 -10.59 -2.02 -5.81
CA VAL A 150 -9.86 -2.72 -4.73
C VAL A 150 -10.22 -2.17 -3.35
N GLN A 151 -10.59 -0.88 -3.24
CA GLN A 151 -10.84 -0.22 -1.97
C GLN A 151 -12.17 0.54 -1.98
N ALA A 152 -13.19 -0.04 -1.34
CA ALA A 152 -14.43 0.66 -1.03
C ALA A 152 -14.14 1.87 -0.13
N SER A 153 -14.65 3.05 -0.51
CA SER A 153 -14.73 4.20 0.40
C SER A 153 -16.16 4.33 0.91
N ALA A 154 -16.34 4.64 2.20
CA ALA A 154 -17.68 4.95 2.74
C ALA A 154 -18.23 6.30 2.26
N LEU A 155 -17.34 7.20 1.81
CA LEU A 155 -17.66 8.58 1.43
C LEU A 155 -18.21 8.71 0.00
N ILE A 156 -17.74 7.89 -0.95
CA ILE A 156 -18.15 7.95 -2.35
C ILE A 156 -18.53 6.56 -2.84
N SER A 157 -19.73 6.44 -3.40
CA SER A 157 -20.21 5.16 -3.93
C SER A 157 -19.33 4.66 -5.08
N MET A 158 -18.97 3.37 -5.04
CA MET A 158 -18.17 2.74 -6.10
C MET A 158 -18.75 2.95 -7.51
N PRO A 159 -20.08 2.81 -7.75
CA PRO A 159 -20.64 2.99 -9.08
C PRO A 159 -20.41 4.40 -9.63
N VAL A 160 -20.51 5.43 -8.79
CA VAL A 160 -20.29 6.82 -9.20
C VAL A 160 -18.86 7.02 -9.67
N VAL A 161 -17.86 6.57 -8.90
CA VAL A 161 -16.46 6.76 -9.30
C VAL A 161 -16.10 5.93 -10.52
N ILE A 162 -16.59 4.70 -10.63
CA ILE A 162 -16.38 3.85 -11.81
C ILE A 162 -17.02 4.51 -13.03
N SER A 163 -18.27 4.99 -12.94
CA SER A 163 -18.94 5.69 -14.05
C SER A 163 -18.22 6.98 -14.43
N GLY A 164 -17.70 7.74 -13.45
CA GLY A 164 -16.94 8.96 -13.69
C GLY A 164 -15.60 8.68 -14.38
N GLY A 165 -14.89 7.64 -13.94
CA GLY A 165 -13.65 7.19 -14.58
C GLY A 165 -13.89 6.70 -16.01
N LEU A 166 -14.94 5.92 -16.25
CA LEU A 166 -15.32 5.46 -17.59
C LEU A 166 -15.71 6.63 -18.49
N ALA A 167 -16.52 7.57 -17.98
CA ALA A 167 -16.90 8.78 -18.69
C ALA A 167 -15.66 9.59 -19.07
N LEU A 168 -14.71 9.79 -18.16
CA LEU A 168 -13.45 10.47 -18.43
C LEU A 168 -12.66 9.77 -19.55
N ALA A 169 -12.55 8.44 -19.52
CA ALA A 169 -11.85 7.67 -20.54
C ALA A 169 -12.51 7.81 -21.92
N VAL A 170 -13.83 7.63 -21.98
CA VAL A 170 -14.63 7.72 -23.21
C VAL A 170 -14.60 9.12 -23.79
N VAL A 171 -14.80 10.16 -22.98
CA VAL A 171 -14.74 11.55 -23.42
C VAL A 171 -13.34 11.90 -23.91
N SER A 172 -12.29 11.51 -23.18
CA SER A 172 -10.90 11.78 -23.59
C SER A 172 -10.56 11.15 -24.94
N MET A 173 -10.97 9.89 -25.14
CA MET A 173 -10.76 9.19 -26.41
C MET A 173 -11.63 9.78 -27.53
N GLY A 174 -12.89 10.11 -27.26
CA GLY A 174 -13.80 10.76 -28.19
C GLY A 174 -13.25 12.11 -28.68
N VAL A 175 -12.74 12.94 -27.76
CA VAL A 175 -12.05 14.20 -28.09
C VAL A 175 -10.88 13.95 -29.04
N LEU A 176 -10.00 12.99 -28.75
CA LEU A 176 -8.85 12.69 -29.61
C LEU A 176 -9.24 12.27 -31.03
N LEU A 177 -10.29 11.45 -31.16
CA LEU A 177 -10.78 10.98 -32.47
C LEU A 177 -11.40 12.10 -33.30
N VAL A 178 -12.06 13.06 -32.65
CA VAL A 178 -12.76 14.19 -33.30
C VAL A 178 -11.85 15.41 -33.47
N LEU A 179 -10.76 15.52 -32.71
CA LEU A 179 -9.85 16.67 -32.69
C LEU A 179 -9.32 17.05 -34.09
N PRO A 180 -8.90 16.13 -34.98
CA PRO A 180 -8.47 16.50 -36.34
C PRO A 180 -9.57 17.20 -37.15
N SER A 181 -10.84 16.83 -36.94
CA SER A 181 -11.98 17.47 -37.60
C SER A 181 -12.27 18.84 -37.00
N ILE A 182 -12.18 18.99 -35.67
CA ILE A 182 -12.30 20.29 -34.99
C ILE A 182 -11.19 21.24 -35.46
N LEU A 183 -9.94 20.78 -35.52
CA LEU A 183 -8.81 21.59 -35.99
C LEU A 183 -9.01 22.05 -37.44
N ARG A 184 -9.54 21.21 -38.33
CA ARG A 184 -9.89 21.59 -39.70
C ARG A 184 -11.00 22.64 -39.76
N LEU A 185 -12.03 22.51 -38.91
CA LEU A 185 -13.11 23.51 -38.82
C LEU A 185 -12.55 24.85 -38.32
N LEU A 186 -11.77 24.83 -37.25
CA LEU A 186 -11.13 26.02 -36.69
C LEU A 186 -10.18 26.68 -37.70
N ALA A 187 -9.40 25.90 -38.46
CA ALA A 187 -8.54 26.42 -39.51
C ALA A 187 -9.34 27.26 -40.53
N ARG A 188 -10.49 26.75 -40.99
CA ARG A 188 -11.39 27.48 -41.91
C ARG A 188 -11.94 28.77 -41.28
N MET A 189 -12.37 28.69 -40.02
CA MET A 189 -12.91 29.85 -39.29
C MET A 189 -11.84 30.93 -39.03
N CYS A 190 -10.58 30.56 -38.84
CA CYS A 190 -9.50 31.53 -38.63
C CYS A 190 -9.33 32.49 -39.82
N LEU A 191 -9.65 32.07 -41.03
CA LEU A 191 -9.56 32.91 -42.22
C LEU A 191 -10.62 34.03 -42.24
N SER A 192 -11.76 33.82 -41.57
CA SER A 192 -12.87 34.79 -41.51
C SER A 192 -12.77 35.78 -40.34
N LEU A 193 -11.73 35.71 -39.50
CA LEU A 193 -11.56 36.62 -38.34
C LEU A 193 -11.08 38.01 -38.80
N PRO A 194 -11.92 39.07 -38.71
CA PRO A 194 -11.59 40.38 -39.28
C PRO A 194 -10.51 41.14 -38.49
N PHE A 195 -10.30 40.78 -37.22
CA PHE A 195 -9.36 41.45 -36.31
C PHE A 195 -7.90 40.98 -36.43
N LEU A 196 -7.62 39.97 -37.26
CA LEU A 196 -6.28 39.39 -37.44
C LEU A 196 -5.67 39.79 -38.80
N SER A 197 -4.37 40.14 -38.80
CA SER A 197 -3.65 40.41 -40.05
C SER A 197 -3.66 39.18 -40.97
N SER A 198 -3.63 39.40 -42.30
CA SER A 198 -3.65 38.31 -43.29
C SER A 198 -2.54 37.28 -43.05
N LYS A 199 -1.33 37.75 -42.73
CA LYS A 199 -0.18 36.91 -42.39
C LYS A 199 -0.44 36.03 -41.16
N LEU A 200 -1.07 36.58 -40.11
CA LEU A 200 -1.39 35.83 -38.90
C LEU A 200 -2.51 34.81 -39.13
N ARG A 201 -3.55 35.19 -39.90
CA ARG A 201 -4.62 34.28 -40.31
C ARG A 201 -4.08 33.06 -41.06
N GLN A 202 -3.20 33.29 -42.04
CA GLN A 202 -2.58 32.21 -42.80
C GLN A 202 -1.70 31.33 -41.90
N LYS A 203 -0.87 31.93 -41.05
CA LYS A 203 -0.01 31.17 -40.12
C LYS A 203 -0.81 30.28 -39.16
N LEU A 204 -1.94 30.78 -38.63
CA LEU A 204 -2.83 30.00 -37.76
C LEU A 204 -3.54 28.88 -38.53
N HIS A 205 -4.05 29.17 -39.73
CA HIS A 205 -4.66 28.19 -40.61
C HIS A 205 -3.69 27.03 -40.88
N ASP A 206 -2.47 27.35 -41.31
CA ASP A 206 -1.45 26.35 -41.67
C ASP A 206 -1.03 25.54 -40.44
N ALA A 207 -0.87 26.18 -39.27
CA ALA A 207 -0.55 25.49 -38.02
C ALA A 207 -1.65 24.49 -37.59
N LEU A 208 -2.93 24.88 -37.66
CA LEU A 208 -4.06 24.03 -37.31
C LEU A 208 -4.21 22.87 -38.29
N GLN A 209 -4.09 23.14 -39.59
CA GLN A 209 -4.18 22.13 -40.63
C GLN A 209 -3.02 21.13 -40.55
N ASP A 210 -1.79 21.61 -40.34
CA ASP A 210 -0.61 20.76 -40.19
C ASP A 210 -0.71 19.88 -38.93
N THR A 211 -1.21 20.43 -37.81
CA THR A 211 -1.47 19.64 -36.59
C THR A 211 -2.48 18.53 -36.87
N GLY A 212 -3.63 18.85 -37.47
CA GLY A 212 -4.66 17.87 -37.81
C GLY A 212 -4.15 16.78 -38.76
N ARG A 213 -3.29 17.14 -39.73
CA ARG A 213 -2.65 16.20 -40.66
C ARG A 213 -1.71 15.24 -39.93
N ASN A 214 -0.82 15.73 -39.08
CA ASN A 214 0.11 14.88 -38.31
C ASN A 214 -0.62 13.96 -37.32
N MET A 215 -1.76 14.41 -36.78
CA MET A 215 -2.62 13.53 -35.97
C MET A 215 -3.19 12.36 -36.79
N MET A 216 -3.66 12.62 -38.01
CA MET A 216 -4.16 11.58 -38.92
C MET A 216 -3.05 10.59 -39.34
N LEU A 217 -1.86 11.09 -39.68
CA LEU A 217 -0.70 10.24 -39.99
C LEU A 217 -0.38 9.27 -38.85
N THR A 218 -0.40 9.76 -37.61
CA THR A 218 -0.17 8.92 -36.42
C THR A 218 -1.25 7.86 -36.24
N ARG A 219 -2.51 8.19 -36.54
CA ARG A 219 -3.65 7.27 -36.47
C ARG A 219 -3.54 6.16 -37.51
N GLU A 220 -3.17 6.50 -38.74
CA GLU A 220 -3.02 5.54 -39.86
C GLU A 220 -1.91 4.52 -39.60
N GLN A 221 -0.90 4.87 -38.81
CA GLN A 221 0.19 3.96 -38.40
C GLN A 221 -0.24 2.90 -37.35
N GLY A 222 -1.44 3.01 -36.76
CA GLY A 222 -1.99 1.98 -35.87
C GLY A 222 -1.22 1.77 -34.55
N ILE A 223 -0.47 2.77 -34.08
CA ILE A 223 0.41 2.64 -32.90
C ILE A 223 -0.26 2.92 -31.55
N PHE A 224 -1.58 3.10 -31.50
CA PHE A 224 -2.31 3.59 -30.32
C PHE A 224 -2.12 2.71 -29.09
N TRP A 225 -2.16 1.39 -29.22
CA TRP A 225 -1.94 0.47 -28.10
C TRP A 225 -0.54 0.58 -27.50
N ARG A 226 0.47 0.90 -28.32
CA ARG A 226 1.84 1.12 -27.87
C ARG A 226 1.97 2.44 -27.13
N ILE A 227 1.34 3.50 -27.65
CA ILE A 227 1.27 4.81 -26.98
C ILE A 227 0.56 4.65 -25.63
N PHE A 228 -0.57 3.94 -25.59
CA PHE A 228 -1.31 3.65 -24.37
C PHE A 228 -0.48 2.88 -23.35
N ALA A 229 0.22 1.81 -23.76
CA ALA A 229 1.09 1.04 -22.87
C ALA A 229 2.20 1.91 -22.25
N LEU A 230 2.83 2.79 -23.05
CA LEU A 230 3.81 3.74 -22.52
C LEU A 230 3.18 4.77 -21.58
N SER A 231 2.00 5.30 -21.90
CA SER A 231 1.27 6.21 -21.01
C SER A 231 0.87 5.56 -19.69
N LEU A 232 0.48 4.29 -19.71
CA LEU A 232 0.22 3.52 -18.51
C LEU A 232 1.50 3.35 -17.69
N GLY A 233 2.63 3.05 -18.35
CA GLY A 233 3.95 3.01 -17.71
C GLY A 233 4.34 4.35 -17.08
N VAL A 234 4.09 5.48 -17.76
CA VAL A 234 4.32 6.84 -17.24
C VAL A 234 3.48 7.10 -16.00
N ARG A 235 2.17 6.82 -16.04
CA ARG A 235 1.27 7.07 -14.90
C ARG A 235 1.55 6.14 -13.73
N PHE A 236 1.71 4.85 -13.99
CA PHE A 236 2.04 3.86 -12.97
C PHE A 236 3.38 4.19 -12.29
N GLY A 237 4.44 4.43 -13.09
CA GLY A 237 5.76 4.79 -12.56
C GLY A 237 5.73 6.07 -11.73
N LYS A 238 4.93 7.07 -12.15
CA LYS A 238 4.79 8.35 -11.43
C LYS A 238 4.13 8.15 -10.07
N TYR A 239 2.96 7.53 -10.01
CA TYR A 239 2.27 7.34 -8.73
C TYR A 239 3.00 6.35 -7.83
N LEU A 240 3.66 5.34 -8.40
CA LEU A 240 4.52 4.43 -7.64
C LEU A 240 5.74 5.16 -7.07
N SER A 241 6.40 6.06 -7.81
CA SER A 241 7.51 6.85 -7.27
C SER A 241 7.04 7.77 -6.14
N LEU A 242 5.91 8.45 -6.31
CA LEU A 242 5.35 9.31 -5.26
C LEU A 242 4.90 8.51 -4.02
N TYR A 243 4.40 7.29 -4.21
CA TYR A 243 4.07 6.36 -3.12
C TYR A 243 5.32 5.91 -2.35
N VAL A 244 6.36 5.47 -3.08
CA VAL A 244 7.65 5.09 -2.51
C VAL A 244 8.26 6.24 -1.71
N LEU A 245 8.16 7.48 -2.22
CA LEU A 245 8.62 8.66 -1.50
C LEU A 245 7.81 8.90 -0.22
N LEU A 246 6.48 8.74 -0.26
CA LEU A 246 5.67 8.84 0.96
C LEU A 246 6.11 7.79 2.00
N LEU A 247 6.29 6.54 1.59
CA LEU A 247 6.81 5.49 2.48
C LEU A 247 8.18 5.86 3.06
N ALA A 248 9.05 6.47 2.26
CA ALA A 248 10.36 6.94 2.70
C ALA A 248 10.27 7.95 3.86
N LEU A 249 9.21 8.77 3.89
CA LEU A 249 8.95 9.79 4.91
C LEU A 249 8.28 9.22 6.17
N VAL A 250 7.35 8.28 6.03
CA VAL A 250 6.54 7.79 7.16
C VAL A 250 7.15 6.59 7.89
N LEU A 251 7.98 5.79 7.23
CA LEU A 251 8.64 4.65 7.88
C LEU A 251 9.60 5.07 9.02
N PRO A 252 10.40 6.15 8.91
CA PRO A 252 11.21 6.65 10.03
C PRO A 252 10.37 7.15 11.21
N LEU A 253 9.11 7.53 10.98
CA LEU A 253 8.17 7.97 12.01
C LEU A 253 7.50 6.79 12.75
N GLY A 254 7.90 5.55 12.48
CA GLY A 254 7.36 4.36 13.13
C GLY A 254 6.15 3.73 12.44
N PHE A 255 5.68 4.30 11.32
CA PHE A 255 4.59 3.70 10.55
C PHE A 255 5.06 2.48 9.76
N THR A 256 4.11 1.61 9.43
CA THR A 256 4.33 0.44 8.58
C THR A 256 3.81 0.68 7.17
N VAL A 257 4.24 -0.12 6.20
CA VAL A 257 3.71 -0.05 4.81
C VAL A 257 2.20 -0.32 4.78
N GLN A 258 1.69 -1.17 5.69
CA GLN A 258 0.28 -1.50 5.78
C GLN A 258 -0.59 -0.32 6.26
N ALA A 259 -0.03 0.58 7.06
CA ALA A 259 -0.71 1.80 7.46
C ALA A 259 -1.00 2.72 6.26
N PHE A 260 -0.22 2.59 5.18
CA PHE A 260 -0.34 3.38 3.96
C PHE A 260 -0.65 2.49 2.75
N PRO A 261 -1.86 1.89 2.66
CA PRO A 261 -2.19 0.99 1.55
C PRO A 261 -2.24 1.76 0.23
N LEU A 262 -1.60 1.20 -0.80
CA LEU A 262 -1.41 1.83 -2.11
C LEU A 262 -2.70 2.42 -2.72
N PRO A 263 -3.87 1.73 -2.73
CA PRO A 263 -5.09 2.31 -3.30
C PRO A 263 -5.57 3.58 -2.60
N LYS A 264 -5.50 3.63 -1.26
CA LYS A 264 -5.89 4.84 -0.50
C LYS A 264 -4.93 5.98 -0.77
N VAL A 265 -3.62 5.71 -0.67
CA VAL A 265 -2.60 6.73 -0.91
C VAL A 265 -2.67 7.26 -2.34
N PHE A 266 -2.89 6.39 -3.32
CA PHE A 266 -3.05 6.79 -4.72
C PHE A 266 -4.18 7.81 -4.92
N LEU A 267 -5.33 7.64 -4.26
CA LEU A 267 -6.44 8.60 -4.33
C LEU A 267 -6.04 9.96 -3.74
N GLY A 268 -5.31 9.97 -2.62
CA GLY A 268 -4.76 11.18 -2.03
C GLY A 268 -3.76 11.91 -2.95
N LEU A 269 -2.79 11.16 -3.48
CA LEU A 269 -1.80 11.66 -4.44
C LEU A 269 -2.49 12.25 -5.68
N CYS A 270 -3.41 11.51 -6.28
CA CYS A 270 -4.13 11.94 -7.48
C CYS A 270 -4.93 13.23 -7.22
N SER A 271 -5.59 13.34 -6.08
CA SER A 271 -6.38 14.52 -5.72
C SER A 271 -5.50 15.77 -5.58
N ALA A 272 -4.36 15.67 -4.89
CA ALA A 272 -3.41 16.77 -4.76
C ALA A 272 -2.84 17.20 -6.12
N GLU A 273 -2.52 16.26 -7.01
CA GLU A 273 -2.03 16.58 -8.35
C GLU A 273 -3.08 17.22 -9.27
N LEU A 274 -4.35 16.82 -9.14
CA LEU A 274 -5.45 17.44 -9.85
C LEU A 274 -5.67 18.88 -9.37
N ALA A 275 -5.60 19.12 -8.05
CA ALA A 275 -5.70 20.45 -7.48
C ALA A 275 -4.56 21.37 -7.95
N ALA A 276 -3.33 20.86 -8.02
CA ALA A 276 -2.18 21.60 -8.57
C ALA A 276 -2.30 21.89 -10.09
N SER A 277 -3.23 21.23 -10.79
CA SER A 277 -3.49 21.46 -12.21
C SER A 277 -4.56 22.52 -12.46
N LEU A 278 -5.17 23.07 -11.41
CA LEU A 278 -6.15 24.14 -11.52
C LEU A 278 -5.44 25.50 -11.66
N PRO A 279 -6.09 26.51 -12.27
CA PRO A 279 -5.50 27.83 -12.42
C PRO A 279 -5.33 28.59 -11.10
N ILE A 280 -5.83 28.05 -9.98
CA ILE A 280 -5.84 28.68 -8.65
C ILE A 280 -4.60 28.38 -7.81
N SER A 281 -3.70 27.49 -8.27
CA SER A 281 -2.50 27.12 -7.54
C SER A 281 -1.50 28.26 -7.44
N GLY A 282 -0.81 28.37 -6.30
CA GLY A 282 0.31 29.30 -6.13
C GLY A 282 1.49 28.97 -7.04
N ILE A 283 2.54 29.80 -6.95
CA ILE A 283 3.81 29.56 -7.66
C ILE A 283 4.34 28.17 -7.29
N ALA A 284 4.86 27.45 -8.28
CA ALA A 284 5.37 26.09 -8.09
C ALA A 284 4.32 25.07 -7.57
N GLY A 285 3.03 25.38 -7.70
CA GLY A 285 1.94 24.52 -7.21
C GLY A 285 1.71 24.57 -5.70
N PHE A 286 2.47 25.36 -4.96
CA PHE A 286 2.36 25.48 -3.51
C PHE A 286 0.98 26.03 -3.08
N GLY A 287 0.50 25.58 -1.93
CA GLY A 287 -0.79 25.89 -1.34
C GLY A 287 -1.87 24.92 -1.81
N ALA A 288 -2.15 24.85 -3.11
CA ALA A 288 -3.21 23.98 -3.62
C ALA A 288 -2.87 22.48 -3.46
N TYR A 289 -1.60 22.12 -3.71
CA TYR A 289 -1.12 20.75 -3.57
C TYR A 289 -1.20 20.29 -2.11
N GLU A 290 -0.58 21.04 -1.20
CA GLU A 290 -0.47 20.70 0.22
C GLU A 290 -1.82 20.77 0.93
N GLY A 291 -2.63 21.79 0.65
CA GLY A 291 -3.96 21.91 1.23
C GLY A 291 -4.87 20.74 0.84
N THR A 292 -4.86 20.37 -0.44
CA THR A 292 -5.65 19.22 -0.92
C THR A 292 -5.10 17.90 -0.38
N TRP A 293 -3.77 17.74 -0.34
CA TRP A 293 -3.13 16.58 0.27
C TRP A 293 -3.56 16.44 1.73
N ALA A 294 -3.37 17.49 2.54
CA ALA A 294 -3.69 17.48 3.96
C ALA A 294 -5.16 17.14 4.20
N LEU A 295 -6.07 17.75 3.42
CA LEU A 295 -7.51 17.47 3.51
C LEU A 295 -7.85 16.03 3.14
N VAL A 296 -7.40 15.56 1.98
CA VAL A 296 -7.79 14.23 1.48
C VAL A 296 -7.17 13.12 2.32
N PHE A 297 -5.92 13.27 2.79
CA PHE A 297 -5.33 12.31 3.70
C PHE A 297 -6.07 12.26 5.05
N GLN A 298 -6.54 13.39 5.59
CA GLN A 298 -7.42 13.39 6.77
C GLN A 298 -8.74 12.65 6.51
N LEU A 299 -9.39 12.90 5.38
CA LEU A 299 -10.61 12.18 4.97
C LEU A 299 -10.38 10.67 4.77
N LEU A 300 -9.15 10.27 4.44
CA LEU A 300 -8.74 8.87 4.33
C LEU A 300 -8.40 8.22 5.69
N GLY A 301 -8.48 8.98 6.79
CA GLY A 301 -8.30 8.51 8.16
C GLY A 301 -6.89 8.72 8.74
N TYR A 302 -6.04 9.51 8.09
CA TYR A 302 -4.72 9.87 8.65
C TYR A 302 -4.85 11.06 9.60
N SER A 303 -4.01 11.10 10.64
CA SER A 303 -4.01 12.25 11.56
C SER A 303 -3.60 13.54 10.85
N GLU A 304 -4.17 14.66 11.29
CA GLU A 304 -3.90 15.99 10.74
C GLU A 304 -2.39 16.27 10.66
N ARG A 305 -1.66 16.01 11.75
CA ARG A 305 -0.22 16.21 11.81
C ARG A 305 0.54 15.41 10.76
N ILE A 306 0.20 14.14 10.54
CA ILE A 306 0.87 13.30 9.52
C ILE A 306 0.50 13.74 8.11
N ALA A 307 -0.75 14.09 7.88
CA ALA A 307 -1.22 14.58 6.60
C ALA A 307 -0.51 15.90 6.20
N VAL A 308 -0.37 16.84 7.14
CA VAL A 308 0.33 18.11 6.95
C VAL A 308 1.83 17.90 6.77
N LEU A 309 2.48 17.19 7.69
CA LEU A 309 3.93 16.95 7.66
C LEU A 309 4.35 16.28 6.34
N THR A 310 3.64 15.23 5.94
CA THR A 310 3.95 14.52 4.69
C THR A 310 3.66 15.36 3.46
N SER A 311 2.64 16.22 3.45
CA SER A 311 2.35 17.11 2.32
C SER A 311 3.53 18.04 2.01
N ILE A 312 4.11 18.66 3.05
CA ILE A 312 5.21 19.61 2.92
C ILE A 312 6.49 18.87 2.56
N SER A 313 6.86 17.84 3.32
CA SER A 313 8.10 17.10 3.11
C SER A 313 8.14 16.43 1.73
N HIS A 314 7.02 15.85 1.30
CA HIS A 314 6.91 15.19 -0.01
C HIS A 314 7.04 16.19 -1.14
N HIS A 315 6.25 17.28 -1.12
CA HIS A 315 6.27 18.28 -2.17
C HIS A 315 7.66 18.94 -2.28
N LEU A 316 8.25 19.33 -1.15
CA LEU A 316 9.60 19.92 -1.10
C LEU A 316 10.64 19.02 -1.77
N LEU A 317 10.68 17.71 -1.44
CA LEU A 317 11.66 16.80 -2.04
C LEU A 317 11.41 16.62 -3.56
N THR A 318 10.15 16.50 -3.98
CA THR A 318 9.83 16.38 -5.41
C THR A 318 10.24 17.63 -6.20
N GLN A 319 10.07 18.83 -5.62
CA GLN A 319 10.48 20.08 -6.27
C GLN A 319 12.00 20.23 -6.34
N VAL A 320 12.72 19.94 -5.25
CA VAL A 320 14.18 19.95 -5.26
C VAL A 320 14.72 19.00 -6.33
N TYR A 321 14.18 17.78 -6.41
CA TYR A 321 14.57 16.81 -7.43
C TYR A 321 14.25 17.29 -8.85
N GLY A 322 12.99 17.67 -9.10
CA GLY A 322 12.49 18.05 -10.42
C GLY A 322 13.19 19.29 -10.97
N TYR A 323 13.36 20.31 -10.14
CA TYR A 323 14.02 21.56 -10.53
C TYR A 323 15.52 21.38 -10.74
N SER A 324 16.21 20.64 -9.87
CA SER A 324 17.64 20.38 -10.05
C SER A 324 17.90 19.63 -11.36
N LEU A 325 17.15 18.54 -11.60
CA LEU A 325 17.32 17.73 -12.81
C LEU A 325 16.95 18.51 -14.08
N GLY A 326 15.85 19.25 -14.07
CA GLY A 326 15.42 20.04 -15.22
C GLY A 326 16.33 21.25 -15.49
N ALA A 327 16.88 21.89 -14.45
CA ALA A 327 17.81 23.01 -14.60
C ALA A 327 19.14 22.53 -15.20
N ILE A 328 19.68 21.41 -14.72
CA ILE A 328 20.88 20.77 -15.30
C ILE A 328 20.60 20.42 -16.77
N ALA A 329 19.45 19.79 -17.07
CA ALA A 329 19.08 19.45 -18.44
C ALA A 329 18.95 20.70 -19.34
N LEU A 330 18.40 21.81 -18.82
CA LEU A 330 18.32 23.07 -19.55
C LEU A 330 19.71 23.62 -19.84
N LEU A 331 20.61 23.69 -18.86
CA LEU A 331 21.98 24.16 -19.04
C LEU A 331 22.72 23.34 -20.10
N VAL A 332 22.58 22.00 -20.06
CA VAL A 332 23.15 21.11 -21.07
C VAL A 332 22.54 21.37 -22.45
N LEU A 333 21.21 21.50 -22.54
CA LEU A 333 20.50 21.74 -23.81
C LEU A 333 20.83 23.11 -24.43
N LEU A 334 21.24 24.09 -23.62
CA LEU A 334 21.69 25.40 -24.09
C LEU A 334 23.10 25.37 -24.72
N LEU A 335 23.90 24.32 -24.49
CA LEU A 335 25.21 24.19 -25.12
C LEU A 335 25.08 24.08 -26.65
N PRO A 336 25.99 24.69 -27.44
CA PRO A 336 25.87 24.75 -28.91
C PRO A 336 25.80 23.38 -29.59
N VAL A 337 26.41 22.35 -28.99
CA VAL A 337 26.51 20.98 -29.53
C VAL A 337 25.18 20.21 -29.56
N PHE A 338 24.15 20.68 -28.85
CA PHE A 338 22.84 20.02 -28.78
C PHE A 338 21.78 20.61 -29.72
N LYS A 339 22.16 21.54 -30.61
CA LYS A 339 21.30 21.93 -31.74
C LYS A 339 21.50 20.92 -32.87
N ARG A 340 20.55 20.00 -33.05
CA ARG A 340 20.58 18.98 -34.12
C ARG A 340 19.32 19.09 -34.96
N GLU A 341 19.45 19.51 -36.21
CA GLU A 341 18.33 19.48 -37.14
C GLU A 341 17.97 18.04 -37.47
N THR A 342 16.71 17.69 -37.20
CA THR A 342 16.17 16.36 -37.50
C THR A 342 15.83 16.28 -38.99
N LYS A 343 16.37 15.28 -39.69
CA LYS A 343 16.02 15.04 -41.09
C LYS A 343 14.60 14.45 -41.19
N LEU A 344 13.82 14.96 -42.14
CA LEU A 344 12.60 14.32 -42.62
C LEU A 344 13.00 13.07 -43.40
N GLU A 345 12.54 11.90 -42.97
CA GLU A 345 12.74 10.64 -43.72
C GLU A 345 11.40 10.10 -44.21
N SER A 346 11.38 9.48 -45.39
CA SER A 346 10.20 8.80 -45.89
C SER A 346 9.79 7.70 -44.89
N ALA A 347 8.48 7.60 -44.63
CA ALA A 347 7.92 6.74 -43.59
C ALA A 347 8.31 5.27 -43.79
N GLY A 348 9.39 4.86 -43.14
CA GLY A 348 9.91 3.49 -43.19
C GLY A 348 10.48 3.11 -41.84
N SER A 349 9.76 2.25 -41.11
CA SER A 349 10.35 1.17 -40.29
C SER A 349 9.26 0.36 -39.60
N LEU A 350 8.72 -0.62 -40.33
CA LEU A 350 7.98 -1.77 -39.78
C LEU A 350 8.81 -2.55 -38.71
N ILE A 351 10.14 -2.39 -38.71
CA ILE A 351 11.08 -3.14 -37.87
C ILE A 351 11.05 -2.66 -36.41
N ALA A 352 10.95 -1.34 -36.17
CA ALA A 352 10.88 -0.79 -34.80
C ALA A 352 9.63 -1.24 -34.03
N GLY A 353 8.55 -1.58 -34.74
CA GLY A 353 7.30 -2.04 -34.14
C GLY A 353 7.34 -3.47 -33.58
N ARG A 354 8.17 -4.37 -34.12
CA ARG A 354 8.18 -5.79 -33.72
C ARG A 354 8.82 -6.01 -32.35
N LEU A 355 9.88 -5.28 -32.04
CA LEU A 355 10.62 -5.40 -30.76
C LEU A 355 10.04 -4.53 -29.64
N PHE A 356 8.96 -3.78 -29.88
CA PHE A 356 8.38 -2.86 -28.90
C PHE A 356 8.07 -3.56 -27.56
N TRP A 357 7.32 -4.67 -27.62
CA TRP A 357 6.90 -5.40 -26.42
C TRP A 357 8.10 -6.02 -25.69
N LEU A 358 9.11 -6.49 -26.43
CA LEU A 358 10.35 -7.01 -25.84
C LEU A 358 11.13 -5.91 -25.12
N LYS A 359 11.26 -4.72 -25.73
CA LYS A 359 11.91 -3.56 -25.10
C LYS A 359 11.16 -3.11 -23.86
N LEU A 360 9.82 -3.09 -23.92
CA LEU A 360 8.97 -2.74 -22.79
C LEU A 360 9.13 -3.75 -21.64
N ALA A 361 9.06 -5.04 -21.95
CA ALA A 361 9.27 -6.11 -20.97
C ALA A 361 10.67 -6.06 -20.36
N GLY A 362 11.71 -5.81 -21.18
CA GLY A 362 13.08 -5.63 -20.71
C GLY A 362 13.24 -4.43 -19.78
N ALA A 363 12.57 -3.31 -20.06
CA ALA A 363 12.57 -2.14 -19.17
C ALA A 363 11.91 -2.46 -17.82
N PHE A 364 10.77 -3.15 -17.81
CA PHE A 364 10.13 -3.60 -16.57
C PHE A 364 10.99 -4.62 -15.82
N ALA A 365 11.59 -5.58 -16.51
CA ALA A 365 12.49 -6.56 -15.91
C ALA A 365 13.72 -5.88 -15.29
N PHE A 366 14.29 -4.87 -15.93
CA PHE A 366 15.38 -4.07 -15.35
C PHE A 366 14.94 -3.37 -14.06
N ILE A 367 13.79 -2.68 -14.07
CA ILE A 367 13.25 -2.01 -12.88
C ILE A 367 13.01 -3.03 -11.75
N LEU A 368 12.39 -4.17 -12.05
CA LEU A 368 12.13 -5.24 -11.07
C LEU A 368 13.42 -5.85 -10.52
N THR A 369 14.45 -6.03 -11.35
CA THR A 369 15.76 -6.51 -10.92
C THR A 369 16.43 -5.51 -9.99
N VAL A 370 16.43 -4.20 -10.31
CA VAL A 370 16.98 -3.19 -9.40
C VAL A 370 16.17 -3.11 -8.11
N MET A 371 14.84 -3.20 -8.18
CA MET A 371 13.97 -3.29 -7.00
C MET A 371 14.33 -4.51 -6.15
N PHE A 372 14.56 -5.66 -6.77
CA PHE A 372 15.04 -6.86 -6.10
C PHE A 372 16.41 -6.65 -5.47
N PHE A 373 17.35 -5.90 -6.05
CA PHE A 373 18.63 -5.62 -5.38
C PHE A 373 18.55 -4.58 -4.26
N LEU A 374 17.65 -3.59 -4.36
CA LEU A 374 17.43 -2.58 -3.33
C LEU A 374 16.65 -3.14 -2.12
N PHE A 375 15.73 -4.05 -2.43
CA PHE A 375 14.90 -4.78 -1.49
C PHE A 375 15.06 -6.26 -1.83
N PRO A 376 16.26 -6.84 -1.57
CA PRO A 376 16.45 -8.27 -1.73
C PRO A 376 15.33 -8.92 -0.99
N TRP A 377 14.61 -9.79 -1.71
CA TRP A 377 13.80 -10.75 -1.02
C TRP A 377 14.77 -11.43 -0.06
N GLN A 378 14.69 -11.04 1.20
CA GLN A 378 15.21 -11.81 2.29
C GLN A 378 14.30 -13.03 2.33
N GLY A 379 14.49 -13.96 1.39
CA GLY A 379 14.07 -15.33 1.61
C GLY A 379 14.75 -15.68 2.91
N ASN A 380 13.95 -16.05 3.93
CA ASN A 380 14.38 -16.41 5.28
C ASN A 380 15.91 -16.49 5.44
N GLY A 381 16.56 -15.37 5.74
CA GLY A 381 17.99 -15.31 5.40
C GLY A 381 18.63 -13.95 5.47
N ARG A 382 18.39 -13.25 6.58
CA ARG A 382 19.49 -12.74 7.40
C ARG A 382 18.88 -12.58 8.78
N ALA A 383 18.98 -13.68 9.53
CA ALA A 383 19.19 -13.58 10.95
C ALA A 383 20.07 -12.35 11.19
N ALA A 384 19.58 -11.38 11.95
CA ALA A 384 20.50 -10.68 12.81
C ALA A 384 21.28 -11.81 13.49
N THR A 385 22.59 -11.86 13.28
CA THR A 385 23.49 -12.65 14.09
C THR A 385 23.28 -12.19 15.53
N ALA A 386 22.27 -12.75 16.17
CA ALA A 386 22.13 -12.80 17.59
C ALA A 386 23.32 -13.65 18.02
N VAL A 387 24.18 -13.00 18.77
CA VAL A 387 25.31 -13.60 19.46
C VAL A 387 24.87 -14.97 20.01
N GLU A 388 25.50 -16.03 19.52
CA GLU A 388 25.51 -17.35 20.15
C GLU A 388 26.23 -17.21 21.50
N THR A 389 25.54 -16.65 22.49
CA THR A 389 25.92 -16.75 23.90
C THR A 389 24.72 -17.31 24.65
N GLY A 390 24.46 -18.58 24.38
CA GLY A 390 23.62 -19.44 25.19
C GLY A 390 24.16 -20.85 24.99
N SER A 391 25.03 -21.28 25.90
CA SER A 391 25.58 -22.63 25.88
C SER A 391 24.45 -23.66 25.85
N SER A 392 24.41 -24.48 24.80
CA SER A 392 23.65 -25.71 24.81
C SER A 392 24.18 -26.60 25.92
N LEU A 393 23.40 -26.80 26.99
CA LEU A 393 23.73 -27.80 28.01
C LEU A 393 23.56 -29.21 27.40
N PRO A 394 24.52 -30.12 27.61
CA PRO A 394 24.40 -31.49 27.15
C PRO A 394 23.52 -32.28 28.11
N ALA A 395 22.33 -32.73 27.68
CA ALA A 395 21.72 -33.97 28.16
C ALA A 395 20.45 -34.31 27.37
N ALA A 396 20.58 -35.15 26.35
CA ALA A 396 19.46 -35.84 25.72
C ALA A 396 18.74 -36.84 26.66
N GLN A 397 19.24 -37.06 27.87
CA GLN A 397 18.68 -38.00 28.85
C GLN A 397 17.71 -37.38 29.88
N ILE A 398 17.66 -36.06 30.06
CA ILE A 398 16.75 -35.41 31.03
C ILE A 398 15.33 -35.23 30.46
N ARG A 399 15.14 -35.36 29.13
CA ARG A 399 13.91 -34.98 28.42
C ARG A 399 12.68 -35.87 28.69
N GLN A 400 12.82 -37.05 29.28
CA GLN A 400 11.70 -38.01 29.40
C GLN A 400 10.99 -38.08 30.76
N GLU A 401 11.56 -37.53 31.83
CA GLU A 401 10.98 -37.75 33.18
C GLU A 401 10.04 -36.62 33.67
N GLN A 402 10.17 -35.38 33.19
CA GLN A 402 9.34 -34.27 33.69
C GLN A 402 7.93 -34.16 33.06
N GLY A 403 7.72 -34.69 31.85
CA GLY A 403 6.39 -34.69 31.21
C GLY A 403 5.41 -35.75 31.74
N LYS A 404 5.84 -36.60 32.68
CA LYS A 404 4.98 -37.64 33.27
C LYS A 404 4.08 -37.14 34.40
N ASN A 405 4.32 -35.94 34.94
CA ASN A 405 3.65 -35.46 36.16
C ASN A 405 2.73 -34.25 35.96
N VAL A 406 2.57 -33.72 34.74
CA VAL A 406 1.61 -32.63 34.50
C VAL A 406 0.19 -33.16 34.66
N GLN A 407 -0.53 -32.63 35.64
CA GLN A 407 -1.93 -32.94 35.86
C GLN A 407 -2.79 -31.94 35.11
N GLY A 408 -3.80 -32.43 34.39
CA GLY A 408 -4.64 -31.54 33.62
C GLY A 408 -5.50 -32.25 32.59
N LYS A 409 -6.15 -31.44 31.77
CA LYS A 409 -7.04 -31.87 30.70
C LYS A 409 -6.78 -31.06 29.44
N ILE A 410 -6.84 -31.73 28.30
CA ILE A 410 -6.67 -31.12 26.99
C ILE A 410 -8.01 -31.14 26.28
N LEU A 411 -8.39 -30.01 25.69
CA LEU A 411 -9.53 -29.87 24.81
C LEU A 411 -9.02 -29.69 23.39
N TYR A 412 -9.59 -30.36 22.41
CA TYR A 412 -9.14 -30.27 21.01
C TYR A 412 -10.28 -30.64 20.06
N GLN A 413 -10.13 -30.28 18.78
CA GLN A 413 -11.10 -30.65 17.75
C GLN A 413 -10.61 -31.83 16.92
N ARG A 414 -11.55 -32.63 16.44
CA ARG A 414 -11.40 -33.62 15.37
C ARG A 414 -12.45 -33.35 14.30
N GLN A 415 -12.43 -34.10 13.20
CA GLN A 415 -13.38 -33.93 12.11
C GLN A 415 -14.85 -34.11 12.56
N ASP A 416 -15.09 -34.96 13.57
CA ASP A 416 -16.43 -35.33 14.04
C ASP A 416 -16.83 -34.67 15.38
N GLY A 417 -16.06 -33.70 15.88
CA GLY A 417 -16.45 -32.97 17.08
C GLY A 417 -15.31 -32.48 17.97
N ILE A 418 -15.69 -32.08 19.18
CA ILE A 418 -14.79 -31.59 20.23
C ILE A 418 -14.55 -32.71 21.24
N TYR A 419 -13.27 -32.94 21.53
CA TYR A 419 -12.80 -34.01 22.41
C TYR A 419 -12.06 -33.44 23.61
N MET A 420 -12.13 -34.17 24.71
CA MET A 420 -11.33 -33.93 25.89
C MET A 420 -10.50 -35.16 26.22
N LEU A 421 -9.25 -34.95 26.61
CA LEU A 421 -8.35 -35.98 27.10
C LEU A 421 -7.88 -35.59 28.51
N ASN A 422 -8.14 -36.44 29.50
CA ASN A 422 -7.48 -36.32 30.80
C ASN A 422 -6.05 -36.83 30.68
N LEU A 423 -5.07 -36.09 31.21
CA LEU A 423 -3.66 -36.45 31.11
C LEU A 423 -3.30 -37.70 31.91
N GLN A 424 -4.07 -37.99 32.97
CA GLN A 424 -3.89 -39.15 33.83
C GLN A 424 -4.44 -40.43 33.17
N ASP A 425 -5.70 -40.37 32.70
CA ASP A 425 -6.38 -41.55 32.17
C ASP A 425 -5.99 -41.84 30.70
N LYS A 426 -5.56 -40.79 29.96
CA LYS A 426 -5.23 -40.83 28.53
C LYS A 426 -6.31 -41.43 27.64
N VAL A 427 -7.57 -41.44 28.10
CA VAL A 427 -8.74 -41.86 27.32
C VAL A 427 -9.42 -40.63 26.72
N PRO A 428 -9.47 -40.49 25.39
CA PRO A 428 -10.17 -39.38 24.74
C PRO A 428 -11.69 -39.58 24.84
N LYS A 429 -12.40 -38.55 25.29
CA LYS A 429 -13.87 -38.50 25.38
C LYS A 429 -14.40 -37.44 24.41
N ARG A 430 -15.29 -37.83 23.50
CA ARG A 430 -16.03 -36.88 22.66
C ARG A 430 -17.05 -36.14 23.52
N LEU A 431 -16.91 -34.83 23.66
CA LEU A 431 -17.81 -33.99 24.44
C LEU A 431 -18.98 -33.47 23.59
N VAL A 432 -18.71 -33.06 22.35
CA VAL A 432 -19.71 -32.49 21.43
C VAL A 432 -19.50 -33.07 20.03
N PRO A 433 -20.54 -33.54 19.32
CA PRO A 433 -20.41 -34.17 17.99
C PRO A 433 -20.32 -33.15 16.83
N TYR A 434 -19.88 -31.92 17.12
CA TYR A 434 -19.70 -30.82 16.18
C TYR A 434 -18.86 -29.71 16.83
N GLY A 435 -18.46 -28.72 16.03
CA GLY A 435 -17.82 -27.49 16.50
C GLY A 435 -16.32 -27.44 16.23
N THR A 436 -15.77 -26.22 16.31
CA THR A 436 -14.36 -25.92 16.04
C THR A 436 -13.83 -24.83 16.99
N TYR A 437 -12.51 -24.65 17.01
CA TYR A 437 -11.80 -23.66 17.83
C TYR A 437 -12.19 -23.69 19.32
N PRO A 438 -12.12 -24.85 19.98
CA PRO A 438 -12.50 -24.95 21.37
C PRO A 438 -11.46 -24.29 22.29
N ARG A 439 -11.90 -23.60 23.35
CA ARG A 439 -11.02 -22.95 24.35
C ARG A 439 -11.55 -23.10 25.76
N TRP A 440 -10.65 -23.36 26.72
CA TRP A 440 -10.99 -23.48 28.14
C TRP A 440 -11.30 -22.12 28.77
N SER A 441 -12.21 -22.12 29.75
CA SER A 441 -12.29 -21.03 30.71
C SER A 441 -11.06 -21.02 31.62
N PRO A 442 -10.69 -19.87 32.22
CA PRO A 442 -9.50 -19.78 33.07
C PRO A 442 -9.51 -20.70 34.29
N ASP A 443 -10.69 -21.10 34.78
CA ASP A 443 -10.90 -22.04 35.87
C ASP A 443 -11.10 -23.50 35.41
N GLY A 444 -11.12 -23.73 34.09
CA GLY A 444 -11.34 -25.03 33.47
C GLY A 444 -12.71 -25.64 33.73
N SER A 445 -13.69 -24.88 34.23
CA SER A 445 -15.04 -25.40 34.52
C SER A 445 -15.96 -25.42 33.29
N GLN A 446 -15.62 -24.65 32.26
CA GLN A 446 -16.39 -24.45 31.03
C GLN A 446 -15.46 -24.37 29.81
N PHE A 447 -16.04 -24.51 28.61
CA PHE A 447 -15.34 -24.20 27.38
C PHE A 447 -16.24 -23.51 26.38
N VAL A 448 -15.61 -22.72 25.50
CA VAL A 448 -16.25 -22.03 24.38
C VAL A 448 -15.82 -22.68 23.08
N PHE A 449 -16.70 -22.68 22.08
CA PHE A 449 -16.37 -23.15 20.73
C PHE A 449 -17.25 -22.48 19.67
N VAL A 450 -16.87 -22.64 18.41
CA VAL A 450 -17.59 -22.11 17.25
C VAL A 450 -18.39 -23.22 16.57
N HIS A 451 -19.66 -22.96 16.24
CA HIS A 451 -20.48 -23.86 15.42
C HIS A 451 -21.26 -23.06 14.37
N GLY A 452 -20.83 -23.14 13.11
CA GLY A 452 -21.37 -22.29 12.05
C GLY A 452 -21.16 -20.82 12.40
N ARG A 453 -22.26 -20.07 12.55
CA ARG A 453 -22.22 -18.66 13.01
C ARG A 453 -22.34 -18.51 14.53
N ALA A 454 -22.69 -19.57 15.25
CA ALA A 454 -22.92 -19.51 16.68
C ALA A 454 -21.60 -19.61 17.47
N ILE A 455 -21.47 -18.77 18.49
CA ILE A 455 -20.49 -18.94 19.56
C ILE A 455 -21.21 -19.67 20.69
N MET A 456 -20.70 -20.85 21.04
CA MET A 456 -21.35 -21.80 21.96
C MET A 456 -20.54 -21.91 23.24
N LEU A 457 -21.23 -22.05 24.37
CA LEU A 457 -20.66 -22.30 25.69
C LEU A 457 -21.17 -23.64 26.23
N ALA A 458 -20.30 -24.42 26.86
CA ALA A 458 -20.65 -25.68 27.52
C ALA A 458 -19.91 -25.83 28.85
N ASP A 459 -20.42 -26.69 29.75
CA ASP A 459 -19.64 -27.12 30.91
C ASP A 459 -18.49 -28.06 30.48
N TRP A 460 -17.52 -28.30 31.36
CA TRP A 460 -16.35 -29.13 31.06
C TRP A 460 -16.69 -30.59 30.66
N GLN A 461 -17.92 -31.06 30.92
CA GLN A 461 -18.39 -32.39 30.54
C GLN A 461 -19.13 -32.39 29.19
N GLY A 462 -19.24 -31.24 28.52
CA GLY A 462 -20.01 -31.10 27.28
C GLY A 462 -21.52 -31.00 27.49
N ARG A 463 -21.98 -30.67 28.70
CA ARG A 463 -23.39 -30.48 29.04
C ARG A 463 -23.72 -28.98 29.10
N ALA A 464 -25.00 -28.68 29.32
CA ALA A 464 -25.52 -27.30 29.42
C ALA A 464 -25.12 -26.41 28.23
N ILE A 465 -25.04 -27.00 27.03
CA ILE A 465 -24.62 -26.32 25.82
C ILE A 465 -25.64 -25.21 25.47
N ARG A 466 -25.18 -23.97 25.32
CA ARG A 466 -26.03 -22.84 24.89
C ARG A 466 -25.28 -21.89 23.96
N LYS A 467 -26.02 -21.25 23.05
CA LYS A 467 -25.50 -20.14 22.22
C LYS A 467 -25.36 -18.89 23.08
N ILE A 468 -24.19 -18.25 23.03
CA ILE A 468 -23.90 -17.00 23.75
C ILE A 468 -23.79 -15.79 22.82
N ALA A 469 -23.41 -16.00 21.56
CA ALA A 469 -23.34 -14.93 20.56
C ALA A 469 -23.45 -15.49 19.14
N GLU A 470 -23.53 -14.59 18.16
CA GLU A 470 -23.50 -14.91 16.73
C GLU A 470 -22.47 -14.04 16.01
N ALA A 471 -21.71 -14.65 15.11
CA ALA A 471 -20.67 -14.02 14.29
C ALA A 471 -20.84 -14.47 12.84
N GLU A 472 -20.90 -13.51 11.91
CA GLU A 472 -21.02 -13.83 10.48
C GLU A 472 -19.78 -14.53 9.95
N LYS A 473 -18.60 -14.13 10.46
CA LYS A 473 -17.29 -14.67 10.12
C LYS A 473 -16.50 -15.03 11.38
N GLY A 474 -17.10 -15.84 12.25
CA GLY A 474 -16.49 -16.34 13.50
C GLY A 474 -15.36 -17.33 13.24
N ARG A 475 -14.21 -17.15 13.91
CA ARG A 475 -13.06 -18.07 13.80
C ARG A 475 -12.23 -18.16 15.08
N ALA A 476 -11.86 -17.03 15.69
CA ALA A 476 -11.05 -17.01 16.89
C ALA A 476 -11.94 -16.71 18.11
N VAL A 477 -11.76 -17.45 19.20
CA VAL A 477 -12.45 -17.25 20.48
C VAL A 477 -11.44 -17.36 21.63
N CYS A 478 -11.70 -16.68 22.74
CA CYS A 478 -11.03 -16.91 24.03
C CYS A 478 -11.90 -16.36 25.17
N PHE A 479 -11.68 -16.82 26.39
CA PHE A 479 -12.34 -16.23 27.56
C PHE A 479 -11.65 -14.92 27.96
N GLY A 480 -12.45 -13.99 28.48
CA GLY A 480 -11.95 -12.86 29.23
C GLY A 480 -11.54 -13.24 30.66
N PRO A 481 -11.00 -12.30 31.44
CA PRO A 481 -10.57 -12.54 32.81
C PRO A 481 -11.70 -13.08 33.67
N VAL A 482 -11.38 -13.99 34.60
CA VAL A 482 -12.33 -14.55 35.57
C VAL A 482 -13.50 -15.32 34.90
N GLY A 483 -13.42 -15.61 33.59
CA GLY A 483 -14.43 -16.41 32.88
C GLY A 483 -15.80 -15.74 32.72
N LYS A 484 -15.95 -14.44 33.00
CA LYS A 484 -17.25 -13.73 32.94
C LYS A 484 -17.62 -13.20 31.55
N SER A 485 -16.68 -13.24 30.61
CA SER A 485 -16.91 -12.80 29.23
C SER A 485 -16.16 -13.68 28.25
N VAL A 486 -16.56 -13.62 26.99
CA VAL A 486 -15.90 -14.31 25.88
C VAL A 486 -15.58 -13.30 24.79
N LEU A 487 -14.35 -13.30 24.30
CA LEU A 487 -13.94 -12.57 23.11
C LEU A 487 -14.09 -13.48 21.90
N PHE A 488 -14.54 -12.91 20.78
CA PHE A 488 -14.69 -13.64 19.52
C PHE A 488 -14.47 -12.73 18.31
N SER A 489 -13.84 -13.26 17.27
CA SER A 489 -13.64 -12.55 16.01
C SER A 489 -14.92 -12.53 15.18
N ASP A 490 -15.16 -11.44 14.45
CA ASP A 490 -16.23 -11.34 13.46
C ASP A 490 -15.78 -10.44 12.30
N GLY A 491 -15.21 -11.08 11.28
CA GLY A 491 -14.63 -10.39 10.12
C GLY A 491 -13.41 -9.56 10.53
N THR A 492 -13.51 -8.24 10.40
CA THR A 492 -12.43 -7.30 10.76
C THR A 492 -12.54 -6.75 12.20
N ARG A 493 -13.42 -7.33 13.01
CA ARG A 493 -13.72 -6.87 14.37
C ARG A 493 -13.44 -7.96 15.38
N LEU A 494 -13.01 -7.55 16.57
CA LEU A 494 -12.96 -8.37 17.76
C LEU A 494 -14.06 -7.90 18.71
N LYS A 495 -14.98 -8.80 19.06
CA LYS A 495 -16.13 -8.52 19.93
C LYS A 495 -15.95 -9.22 21.27
N ARG A 496 -16.62 -8.70 22.29
CA ARG A 496 -16.74 -9.31 23.62
C ARG A 496 -18.22 -9.49 23.93
N VAL A 497 -18.60 -10.67 24.41
CA VAL A 497 -19.90 -10.93 25.01
C VAL A 497 -19.74 -11.11 26.53
N ASP A 498 -20.51 -10.37 27.30
CA ASP A 498 -20.64 -10.56 28.74
C ASP A 498 -21.61 -11.72 29.02
N LEU A 499 -21.19 -12.73 29.79
CA LEU A 499 -21.97 -13.95 29.98
C LEU A 499 -23.13 -13.80 30.97
N GLY A 500 -23.12 -12.78 31.82
CA GLY A 500 -24.19 -12.51 32.78
C GLY A 500 -25.33 -11.71 32.16
N THR A 501 -25.00 -10.73 31.32
CA THR A 501 -25.96 -9.79 30.71
C THR A 501 -26.30 -10.11 29.26
N GLY A 502 -25.46 -10.90 28.57
CA GLY A 502 -25.56 -11.14 27.13
C GLY A 502 -25.16 -9.92 26.27
N ARG A 503 -24.66 -8.84 26.88
CA ARG A 503 -24.28 -7.63 26.16
C ARG A 503 -23.05 -7.89 25.28
N ILE A 504 -23.13 -7.48 24.02
CA ILE A 504 -22.02 -7.55 23.05
C ILE A 504 -21.44 -6.15 22.83
N SER A 505 -20.11 -6.02 22.89
CA SER A 505 -19.37 -4.80 22.56
C SER A 505 -18.23 -5.09 21.60
N VAL A 506 -17.91 -4.15 20.71
CA VAL A 506 -16.70 -4.22 19.89
C VAL A 506 -15.53 -3.70 20.72
N ILE A 507 -14.41 -4.44 20.72
CA ILE A 507 -13.20 -4.12 21.47
C ILE A 507 -12.10 -3.63 20.54
N LEU A 508 -11.91 -4.28 19.37
CA LEU A 508 -10.93 -3.88 18.36
C LEU A 508 -11.56 -3.97 16.96
N GLU A 509 -11.04 -3.16 16.04
CA GLU A 509 -11.49 -3.10 14.64
C GLU A 509 -10.31 -3.07 13.66
N ASN A 510 -10.62 -3.08 12.36
CA ASN A 510 -9.68 -2.93 11.24
C ASN A 510 -8.66 -4.07 11.03
N ASN A 511 -8.81 -5.20 11.73
CA ASN A 511 -7.92 -6.34 11.63
C ASN A 511 -8.70 -7.65 11.44
N GLU A 512 -8.28 -8.50 10.51
CA GLU A 512 -8.89 -9.83 10.34
C GLU A 512 -8.22 -10.85 11.28
N PHE A 513 -8.77 -10.97 12.49
CA PHE A 513 -8.25 -11.82 13.57
C PHE A 513 -8.40 -13.32 13.23
N ARG A 514 -7.27 -14.04 13.23
CA ARG A 514 -7.20 -15.48 12.96
C ARG A 514 -7.05 -16.30 14.22
N GLU A 515 -6.32 -15.77 15.18
CA GLU A 515 -6.09 -16.32 16.51
C GLU A 515 -5.97 -15.17 17.50
N ILE A 516 -6.44 -15.39 18.72
CA ILE A 516 -6.40 -14.42 19.81
C ILE A 516 -6.09 -15.13 21.11
N ASP A 517 -5.37 -14.44 21.97
CA ASP A 517 -5.11 -14.89 23.33
C ASP A 517 -4.94 -13.71 24.27
N LEU A 518 -5.38 -13.88 25.52
CA LEU A 518 -5.51 -12.81 26.49
C LEU A 518 -4.77 -13.17 27.77
N SER A 519 -4.07 -12.19 28.37
CA SER A 519 -3.44 -12.36 29.69
C SER A 519 -4.49 -12.55 30.78
N ALA A 520 -4.09 -13.16 31.91
CA ALA A 520 -4.99 -13.45 33.02
C ALA A 520 -5.64 -12.19 33.62
N ASP A 521 -4.94 -11.05 33.58
CA ASP A 521 -5.45 -9.74 34.02
C ASP A 521 -6.38 -9.07 32.98
N GLY A 522 -6.42 -9.56 31.74
CA GLY A 522 -7.21 -9.01 30.64
C GLY A 522 -6.69 -7.74 30.02
N MET A 523 -5.49 -7.31 30.40
CA MET A 523 -4.91 -6.03 29.97
C MET A 523 -4.07 -6.19 28.70
N ARG A 524 -3.69 -7.41 28.32
CA ARG A 524 -2.82 -7.67 27.18
C ARG A 524 -3.44 -8.72 26.28
N LEU A 525 -3.43 -8.46 24.97
CA LEU A 525 -3.92 -9.37 23.95
C LEU A 525 -2.81 -9.64 22.94
N ALA A 526 -2.57 -10.90 22.61
CA ALA A 526 -1.82 -11.29 21.42
C ALA A 526 -2.79 -11.77 20.34
N ALA A 527 -2.49 -11.45 19.08
CA ALA A 527 -3.31 -11.91 17.97
C ALA A 527 -2.50 -12.17 16.70
N THR A 528 -2.88 -13.22 15.98
CA THR A 528 -2.48 -13.40 14.59
C THR A 528 -3.52 -12.75 13.70
N VAL A 529 -3.08 -11.85 12.81
CA VAL A 529 -3.96 -11.16 11.87
C VAL A 529 -3.58 -11.45 10.43
N ARG A 530 -4.58 -11.56 9.54
CA ARG A 530 -4.35 -11.73 8.10
C ARG A 530 -3.99 -10.39 7.46
N THR A 531 -3.01 -10.43 6.56
CA THR A 531 -2.57 -9.32 5.73
C THR A 531 -2.66 -9.71 4.24
N LEU A 532 -2.43 -8.76 3.33
CA LEU A 532 -2.39 -9.03 1.89
C LEU A 532 -1.28 -10.00 1.45
N VAL A 533 -0.22 -10.14 2.26
CA VAL A 533 1.00 -10.91 1.91
C VAL A 533 1.31 -12.03 2.90
N GLY A 534 0.34 -12.46 3.72
CA GLY A 534 0.50 -13.51 4.73
C GLY A 534 -0.12 -13.15 6.08
N THR A 535 0.44 -13.66 7.18
CA THR A 535 0.01 -13.33 8.55
C THR A 535 1.09 -12.54 9.30
N LYS A 536 0.66 -11.78 10.32
CA LYS A 536 1.57 -11.13 11.28
C LYS A 536 1.04 -11.31 12.70
N VAL A 537 1.94 -11.26 13.67
CA VAL A 537 1.61 -11.26 15.09
C VAL A 537 1.57 -9.82 15.60
N LEU A 538 0.43 -9.44 16.16
CA LEU A 538 0.18 -8.17 16.81
C LEU A 538 -0.06 -8.37 18.30
N VAL A 539 0.21 -7.32 19.05
CA VAL A 539 -0.17 -7.22 20.46
C VAL A 539 -0.92 -5.92 20.72
N PHE A 540 -1.87 -5.98 21.64
CA PHE A 540 -2.70 -4.85 22.02
C PHE A 540 -2.67 -4.66 23.53
N ASP A 541 -2.32 -3.45 23.97
CA ASP A 541 -2.41 -3.05 25.37
C ASP A 541 -3.83 -2.51 25.65
N LEU A 542 -4.69 -3.36 26.18
CA LEU A 542 -6.09 -3.02 26.51
C LEU A 542 -6.21 -2.18 27.79
N GLY A 543 -5.15 -2.12 28.62
CA GLY A 543 -5.11 -1.34 29.85
C GLY A 543 -4.59 0.08 29.68
N GLY A 544 -3.64 0.27 28.76
CA GLY A 544 -2.93 1.52 28.49
C GLY A 544 -3.51 2.39 27.37
N GLY A 545 -4.77 2.20 26.97
CA GLY A 545 -5.42 3.01 25.93
C GLY A 545 -5.56 2.33 24.55
N MET A 546 -5.49 1.00 24.49
CA MET A 546 -5.65 0.19 23.25
C MET A 546 -4.54 0.42 22.21
N GLU A 547 -3.29 0.48 22.65
CA GLU A 547 -2.14 0.63 21.74
C GLU A 547 -1.86 -0.68 20.96
N GLU A 548 -1.83 -0.59 19.64
CA GLU A 548 -1.44 -1.69 18.73
C GLU A 548 0.08 -1.65 18.47
N ARG A 549 0.78 -2.77 18.73
CA ARG A 549 2.20 -2.94 18.41
C ARG A 549 2.43 -4.20 17.58
N THR A 550 3.33 -4.13 16.60
CA THR A 550 3.70 -5.29 15.77
C THR A 550 4.87 -6.02 16.40
N VAL A 551 4.73 -7.35 16.60
CA VAL A 551 5.80 -8.19 17.16
C VAL A 551 6.71 -8.68 16.05
N ALA A 552 6.16 -9.49 15.13
CA ALA A 552 6.90 -10.11 14.04
C ALA A 552 5.96 -10.59 12.92
N LYS A 553 6.54 -10.96 11.78
CA LYS A 553 5.87 -11.85 10.83
C LYS A 553 5.87 -13.25 11.42
N GLY A 554 4.77 -13.98 11.25
CA GLY A 554 4.65 -15.33 11.77
C GLY A 554 3.24 -15.88 11.66
N CYS A 555 3.15 -17.20 11.68
CA CYS A 555 1.90 -17.92 11.88
C CYS A 555 1.65 -18.00 13.40
N SER A 556 0.38 -18.03 13.79
CA SER A 556 -0.10 -18.41 15.13
C SER A 556 0.52 -17.71 16.35
N ALA A 557 -0.32 -17.13 17.20
CA ALA A 557 0.12 -16.32 18.33
C ALA A 557 -0.67 -16.65 19.58
N SER A 558 0.05 -16.74 20.68
CA SER A 558 -0.48 -16.97 22.01
C SER A 558 0.31 -16.17 23.02
N LEU A 559 -0.30 -15.92 24.18
CA LEU A 559 0.23 -15.07 25.22
C LEU A 559 0.30 -15.87 26.52
N SER A 560 1.43 -15.78 27.19
CA SER A 560 1.58 -16.33 28.54
C SER A 560 0.54 -15.77 29.52
N PRO A 561 0.09 -16.56 30.51
CA PRO A 561 -0.89 -16.12 31.51
C PRO A 561 -0.48 -14.85 32.26
N ASP A 562 0.81 -14.70 32.57
CA ASP A 562 1.40 -13.51 33.20
C ASP A 562 1.56 -12.32 32.24
N GLY A 563 1.27 -12.53 30.96
CA GLY A 563 1.36 -11.56 29.88
C GLY A 563 2.79 -11.13 29.56
N ARG A 564 3.82 -11.85 30.01
CA ARG A 564 5.23 -11.46 29.84
C ARG A 564 5.80 -11.89 28.51
N LEU A 565 5.41 -13.07 28.04
CA LEU A 565 5.93 -13.72 26.85
C LEU A 565 4.84 -13.92 25.79
N ILE A 566 5.20 -13.64 24.53
CA ILE A 566 4.38 -13.81 23.34
C ILE A 566 5.02 -14.89 22.48
N THR A 567 4.23 -15.83 21.99
CA THR A 567 4.71 -16.84 21.05
C THR A 567 4.54 -16.37 19.61
N VAL A 568 5.53 -16.62 18.76
CA VAL A 568 5.45 -16.43 17.29
C VAL A 568 5.93 -17.71 16.63
N ASN A 569 5.05 -18.42 15.90
CA ASN A 569 5.48 -19.60 15.15
C ASN A 569 6.33 -19.15 13.96
N GLY A 570 7.60 -19.56 13.94
CA GLY A 570 8.56 -19.16 12.92
C GLY A 570 8.19 -19.75 11.56
N GLU A 571 8.67 -19.16 10.46
CA GLU A 571 8.28 -19.58 9.10
C GLU A 571 8.61 -21.07 8.78
N GLY A 572 9.58 -21.66 9.46
CA GLY A 572 9.90 -23.10 9.33
C GLY A 572 8.92 -24.03 10.04
N HIS A 573 8.13 -23.52 10.98
CA HIS A 573 7.24 -24.26 11.89
C HIS A 573 7.98 -25.32 12.76
N GLU A 574 9.30 -25.19 12.84
CA GLU A 574 10.19 -26.03 13.67
C GLU A 574 10.55 -25.35 14.99
N LEU A 575 10.37 -24.03 15.07
CA LEU A 575 10.70 -23.21 16.24
C LEU A 575 9.55 -22.25 16.54
N LEU A 576 9.12 -22.26 17.80
CA LEU A 576 8.22 -21.28 18.37
C LEU A 576 9.04 -20.23 19.10
N HIS A 577 9.19 -19.04 18.51
CA HIS A 577 9.95 -17.97 19.13
C HIS A 577 9.17 -17.32 20.27
N LEU A 578 9.86 -17.04 21.37
CA LEU A 578 9.33 -16.34 22.53
C LEU A 578 9.81 -14.89 22.51
N TYR A 579 8.89 -13.94 22.59
CA TYR A 579 9.15 -12.51 22.60
C TYR A 579 8.75 -11.90 23.95
N ASP A 580 9.57 -11.01 24.48
CA ASP A 580 9.24 -10.24 25.68
C ASP A 580 8.22 -9.13 25.35
N TRP A 581 7.18 -9.00 26.17
CA TRP A 581 6.09 -8.04 25.97
C TRP A 581 6.54 -6.57 26.04
N GLN A 582 7.52 -6.24 26.88
CA GLN A 582 7.90 -4.85 27.13
C GLN A 582 8.61 -4.28 25.91
N ASN A 583 9.58 -5.01 25.38
CA ASN A 583 10.47 -4.53 24.31
C ASN A 583 10.27 -5.21 22.95
N LEU A 584 9.41 -6.23 22.87
CA LEU A 584 9.11 -7.02 21.67
C LEU A 584 10.36 -7.61 21.01
N ARG A 585 11.35 -8.02 21.82
CA ARG A 585 12.55 -8.71 21.36
C ARG A 585 12.46 -10.21 21.64
N PRO A 586 13.06 -11.05 20.79
CA PRO A 586 13.13 -12.48 21.04
C PRO A 586 14.00 -12.74 22.28
N VAL A 587 13.52 -13.60 23.18
CA VAL A 587 14.20 -13.99 24.42
C VAL A 587 14.45 -15.49 24.52
N GLY A 588 13.88 -16.29 23.62
CA GLY A 588 14.06 -17.73 23.57
C GLY A 588 13.21 -18.39 22.50
N PHE A 589 13.14 -19.72 22.52
CA PHE A 589 12.28 -20.50 21.64
C PHE A 589 11.90 -21.83 22.30
N VAL A 590 10.85 -22.45 21.76
CA VAL A 590 10.49 -23.85 21.99
C VAL A 590 10.63 -24.60 20.66
N SER A 591 11.34 -25.72 20.66
CA SER A 591 11.62 -26.54 19.49
C SER A 591 10.51 -27.55 19.23
N ALA A 592 10.19 -27.75 17.95
CA ALA A 592 9.37 -28.87 17.54
C ALA A 592 10.09 -30.20 17.85
N PRO A 593 9.35 -31.29 18.12
CA PRO A 593 9.95 -32.59 18.23
C PRO A 593 10.81 -32.91 17.00
N PRO A 594 11.94 -33.63 17.14
CA PRO A 594 12.86 -33.88 16.04
C PRO A 594 12.17 -34.45 14.79
N GLY A 595 12.35 -33.79 13.64
CA GLY A 595 11.77 -34.20 12.37
C GLY A 595 10.28 -33.85 12.19
N LEU A 596 9.67 -33.14 13.14
CA LEU A 596 8.30 -32.64 13.05
C LEU A 596 8.27 -31.12 12.94
N LYS A 597 7.10 -30.63 12.54
CA LYS A 597 6.69 -29.23 12.62
C LYS A 597 5.45 -29.15 13.50
N PHE A 598 5.20 -28.01 14.11
CA PHE A 598 3.94 -27.76 14.81
C PHE A 598 3.31 -26.43 14.40
N ASP A 599 2.00 -26.34 14.63
CA ASP A 599 1.22 -25.12 14.49
C ASP A 599 0.03 -25.14 15.45
N ASN A 600 -0.79 -24.08 15.44
CA ASN A 600 -2.00 -23.95 16.24
C ASN A 600 -1.72 -24.07 17.75
N GLN A 601 -0.63 -23.45 18.19
CA GLN A 601 -0.18 -23.49 19.57
C GLN A 601 -0.92 -22.52 20.48
N TYR A 602 -1.13 -22.92 21.73
CA TYR A 602 -1.68 -22.07 22.78
C TYR A 602 -0.94 -22.28 24.11
N TRP A 603 -0.82 -21.20 24.87
CA TRP A 603 -0.38 -21.22 26.25
C TRP A 603 -1.50 -21.77 27.11
N SER A 604 -1.14 -22.66 28.03
CA SER A 604 -2.05 -23.12 29.07
C SER A 604 -2.29 -22.01 30.10
N ASN A 605 -3.14 -22.27 31.09
CA ASN A 605 -3.26 -21.45 32.29
C ASN A 605 -2.01 -21.43 33.19
N HIS A 606 -0.97 -22.22 32.89
CA HIS A 606 0.31 -22.24 33.61
C HIS A 606 1.45 -21.64 32.76
N PRO A 607 2.34 -20.79 33.32
CA PRO A 607 3.39 -20.12 32.55
C PRO A 607 4.40 -21.08 31.90
N ASP A 608 4.58 -22.28 32.45
CA ASP A 608 5.59 -23.21 31.94
C ASP A 608 5.09 -24.19 30.85
N TRP A 609 3.79 -24.18 30.52
CA TRP A 609 3.21 -25.20 29.64
C TRP A 609 2.49 -24.61 28.43
N LEU A 610 2.86 -25.11 27.26
CA LEU A 610 2.20 -24.86 25.97
C LEU A 610 1.62 -26.16 25.40
N VAL A 611 0.65 -26.03 24.52
CA VAL A 611 0.15 -27.10 23.67
C VAL A 611 0.32 -26.72 22.21
N SER A 612 0.59 -27.69 21.33
CA SER A 612 0.62 -27.48 19.88
C SER A 612 0.06 -28.71 19.13
N THR A 613 -0.17 -28.55 17.84
CA THR A 613 -0.56 -29.63 16.93
C THR A 613 0.56 -29.90 15.94
N SER A 614 0.95 -31.16 15.74
CA SER A 614 1.92 -31.50 14.69
C SER A 614 1.35 -31.27 13.29
N GLU A 615 2.18 -30.79 12.38
CA GLU A 615 1.84 -30.67 10.97
C GLU A 615 2.18 -31.93 10.17
N GLY A 616 1.48 -32.13 9.06
CA GLY A 616 1.69 -33.24 8.14
C GLY A 616 0.45 -34.12 7.99
N THR A 617 0.66 -35.35 7.54
CA THR A 617 -0.43 -36.32 7.29
C THR A 617 -1.06 -36.87 8.56
N SER A 618 -0.32 -36.90 9.67
CA SER A 618 -0.81 -37.25 11.01
C SER A 618 -0.69 -36.04 11.92
N ARG A 619 -1.84 -35.51 12.33
CA ARG A 619 -1.92 -34.35 13.24
C ARG A 619 -2.23 -34.83 14.65
N ASP A 620 -1.26 -34.71 15.53
CA ASP A 620 -1.36 -35.11 16.93
C ASP A 620 -1.02 -33.93 17.84
N ILE A 621 -1.56 -33.97 19.05
CA ILE A 621 -1.32 -32.94 20.06
C ILE A 621 -0.04 -33.24 20.81
N PHE A 622 0.74 -32.18 21.06
CA PHE A 622 1.96 -32.19 21.85
C PHE A 622 1.87 -31.18 22.99
N LEU A 623 2.40 -31.55 24.15
CA LEU A 623 2.66 -30.63 25.25
C LEU A 623 4.12 -30.22 25.24
N HIS A 624 4.39 -28.96 25.55
CA HIS A 624 5.74 -28.43 25.64
C HIS A 624 5.98 -27.79 27.01
N HIS A 625 7.08 -28.17 27.65
CA HIS A 625 7.56 -27.51 28.85
C HIS A 625 8.55 -26.41 28.45
N VAL A 626 8.11 -25.15 28.56
CA VAL A 626 8.82 -23.97 28.08
C VAL A 626 10.22 -23.83 28.71
N PRO A 627 10.41 -23.96 30.03
CA PRO A 627 11.72 -23.77 30.65
C PRO A 627 12.78 -24.80 30.23
N SER A 628 12.39 -26.04 29.89
CA SER A 628 13.33 -27.11 29.55
C SER A 628 13.38 -27.48 28.07
N ASP A 629 12.60 -26.79 27.23
CA ASP A 629 12.44 -27.08 25.80
C ASP A 629 12.18 -28.58 25.51
N SER A 630 11.30 -29.18 26.32
CA SER A 630 10.91 -30.59 26.18
C SER A 630 9.49 -30.73 25.66
N SER A 631 9.26 -31.75 24.84
CA SER A 631 8.00 -31.97 24.12
C SER A 631 7.47 -33.39 24.33
N PHE A 632 6.17 -33.55 24.53
CA PHE A 632 5.53 -34.82 24.85
C PHE A 632 4.28 -35.03 23.97
N LYS A 633 4.27 -36.11 23.20
CA LYS A 633 3.09 -36.50 22.40
C LYS A 633 1.99 -37.02 23.31
N VAL A 634 0.77 -36.51 23.17
CA VAL A 634 -0.37 -36.86 24.03
C VAL A 634 -1.54 -37.51 23.29
N THR A 635 -1.64 -37.35 21.97
CA THR A 635 -2.60 -38.10 21.13
C THR A 635 -1.89 -38.95 20.09
N SER A 636 -2.58 -39.92 19.52
CA SER A 636 -2.07 -40.80 18.45
C SER A 636 -3.09 -41.09 17.35
N SER A 637 -4.21 -40.37 17.29
CA SER A 637 -5.27 -40.59 16.29
C SER A 637 -4.96 -39.96 14.94
N GLY A 638 -4.02 -39.01 14.86
CA GLY A 638 -3.57 -38.40 13.62
C GLY A 638 -4.55 -37.41 12.95
N ASP A 639 -5.67 -37.10 13.60
CA ASP A 639 -6.71 -36.20 13.10
C ASP A 639 -7.10 -35.09 14.10
N CYS A 640 -6.21 -34.81 15.05
CA CYS A 640 -6.41 -33.78 16.07
C CYS A 640 -6.01 -32.39 15.55
N ASP A 641 -6.61 -31.35 16.11
CA ASP A 641 -6.25 -29.97 15.81
C ASP A 641 -6.67 -28.99 16.91
N ARG A 642 -6.12 -27.77 16.89
CA ARG A 642 -6.59 -26.61 17.69
C ARG A 642 -6.80 -26.93 19.17
N ALA A 643 -5.76 -27.47 19.81
CA ALA A 643 -5.83 -27.87 21.20
C ALA A 643 -5.67 -26.70 22.17
N ASP A 644 -6.25 -26.84 23.36
CA ASP A 644 -6.11 -25.96 24.50
C ASP A 644 -5.87 -26.80 25.76
N LEU A 645 -4.88 -26.43 26.58
CA LEU A 645 -4.46 -27.18 27.76
C LEU A 645 -4.90 -26.44 29.02
N PHE A 646 -5.57 -27.16 29.92
CA PHE A 646 -5.79 -26.73 31.29
C PHE A 646 -4.95 -27.59 32.25
N VAL A 647 -4.00 -26.97 32.93
CA VAL A 647 -3.19 -27.54 34.01
C VAL A 647 -3.94 -27.40 35.33
N ALA A 648 -4.19 -28.51 36.02
CA ALA A 648 -4.69 -28.51 37.39
C ALA A 648 -3.47 -28.43 38.32
N ASP A 649 -3.44 -27.46 39.25
CA ASP A 649 -2.28 -27.10 40.07
C ASP A 649 -1.41 -28.30 40.50
N PHE A 650 -0.10 -28.14 40.33
CA PHE A 650 0.88 -28.97 41.03
C PHE A 650 0.63 -28.82 42.53
N SER A 651 0.25 -29.90 43.22
CA SER A 651 0.71 -29.99 44.61
C SER A 651 2.24 -30.03 44.53
N PRO A 652 2.94 -29.13 45.24
CA PRO A 652 4.39 -29.01 45.17
C PRO A 652 5.13 -30.32 45.48
#